data_AF-A0A8J7LYP3-F1
#
_entry.id   AF-A0A8J7LYP3-F1
#
_cell.length_a   1.000
_cell.length_b   1.000
_cell.length_c   1.000
_cell.angle_alpha   90.00
_cell.angle_beta   90.00
_cell.angle_gamma   90.00
#
_symmetry.space_group_name_H-M   'P 1'
#
loop_
_entity.id
_entity.type
_entity.pdbx_description
1 polymer ?
#
loop_
_entity_poly.entity_id
_entity_poly.type
_entity_poly.pdbx_seq_one_letter_code
_entity_poly.pdbx_strand_id
1 'polypeptide(L)'
;MLSELRCGGVLKRGLSFWLLLFSLFVILPKSAAWADDLTFSYGGNANWFTETATSHSGGNAFQSGAISNSQSSWMETTVTGPGVIRFWWKVSSEGCCDPLRFSIDGTAQTDIRGEIDWQYKSFSVPAGTHTLRWTYSTDGSILSGSNSAWLDQITFTPGTFDLTAPTTTASPAGYYYYPAGQSVTLSCSDGTGSGCASTYYCLGSGCSPTSSYTAPIALSSSTPIRFYSTDVAGNSETVQQTSYYIDNQAPTTNANPAAGSYVGGRSIQLSCSDSGMGCASTYYCTGSGCTPTTAYQYSTSIAVNASTVLRYYSTDRAGNTEAVSTANYTITADTTPPTTTPSRVSGTYAAFYPYFTCSDGNGSGCAATYYCLGSGCTPTTLYANQIPYLTNSSDLRFYSTDNSGNSEAVQTVSYVIDKTPPVTSASPSAGTYTEAPVVTLSCSDGSGTGCNQTYYCTGPNCTPNINYSVPIRINDTTVLRFYSSDNAYNNESVNTLNYVRGSQARTINVPADMATIQAAIDAAYNGDTVLVAPGTYLENIDFHGKNITVTSSGGADATIIDGNRNGSVVSLVSGETRASVLDGFSIRNGSASYNGGGIYVGNSSPTITNNKVYGNTGDFGGGIAVYFGSPSIRNNSIYQNSGDWGGGISLTGSTTVAEVTGNSIYQNRASNGGGISLWAAGN
;
A
#
# COMPACT_ATOMS: atom_id res chain seq x y z
N MET A 1 56.23 50.69 -15.21
CA MET A 1 57.47 50.47 -14.44
C MET A 1 57.93 49.06 -14.78
N LEU A 2 59.03 48.77 -15.47
CA LEU A 2 60.20 49.54 -15.87
C LEU A 2 60.50 49.32 -17.36
N SER A 3 61.00 50.38 -17.97
CA SER A 3 61.75 50.48 -19.21
C SER A 3 63.22 50.09 -19.01
N GLU A 4 63.95 50.05 -20.15
CA GLU A 4 65.41 50.22 -20.32
C GLU A 4 66.25 48.94 -20.46
N LEU A 5 67.24 48.81 -21.36
CA LEU A 5 67.77 49.64 -22.45
C LEU A 5 68.76 48.78 -23.27
N ARG A 6 68.82 48.99 -24.62
CA ARG A 6 70.01 49.16 -25.51
C ARG A 6 71.20 48.17 -25.46
N CYS A 7 72.00 47.90 -26.50
CA CYS A 7 72.19 48.39 -27.88
C CYS A 7 73.19 47.43 -28.56
N GLY A 8 73.19 47.35 -29.90
CA GLY A 8 74.34 46.82 -30.65
C GLY A 8 74.02 46.42 -32.09
N GLY A 9 74.01 47.39 -33.01
CA GLY A 9 73.86 47.13 -34.45
C GLY A 9 75.18 46.80 -35.15
N VAL A 10 75.11 46.47 -36.45
CA VAL A 10 75.81 47.15 -37.57
C VAL A 10 75.77 46.33 -38.89
N LEU A 11 75.35 47.02 -39.98
CA LEU A 11 75.63 46.87 -41.44
C LEU A 11 75.08 45.69 -42.28
N LYS A 12 74.19 46.00 -43.25
CA LYS A 12 74.47 46.02 -44.73
C LYS A 12 73.21 46.23 -45.61
N ARG A 13 73.33 47.15 -46.59
CA ARG A 13 72.91 47.16 -48.04
C ARG A 13 71.54 46.53 -48.41
N GLY A 14 70.62 47.12 -49.18
CA GLY A 14 70.75 47.95 -50.40
C GLY A 14 70.32 47.14 -51.65
N LEU A 15 69.53 47.77 -52.55
CA LEU A 15 68.92 47.34 -53.85
C LEU A 15 67.48 46.77 -53.75
N SER A 16 66.44 47.53 -54.11
CA SER A 16 65.93 47.87 -55.46
C SER A 16 65.16 46.71 -56.13
N PHE A 17 63.89 46.89 -56.50
CA PHE A 17 63.43 46.80 -57.90
C PHE A 17 61.97 47.30 -58.09
N TRP A 18 61.87 48.49 -58.70
CA TRP A 18 60.95 48.96 -59.75
C TRP A 18 59.47 49.30 -59.51
N LEU A 19 59.28 50.62 -59.56
CA LEU A 19 58.14 51.42 -60.00
C LEU A 19 57.87 51.25 -61.53
N LEU A 20 56.62 51.12 -61.96
CA LEU A 20 56.08 51.67 -63.22
C LEU A 20 54.55 51.61 -63.14
N LEU A 21 53.92 52.70 -62.71
CA LEU A 21 53.36 53.78 -63.54
C LEU A 21 51.93 53.45 -64.03
N PHE A 22 50.99 53.96 -63.24
CA PHE A 22 49.69 54.41 -63.68
C PHE A 22 49.83 55.26 -64.96
N SER A 23 49.15 54.86 -66.03
CA SER A 23 48.71 55.78 -67.07
C SER A 23 47.20 55.72 -67.15
N LEU A 24 46.62 56.86 -66.81
CA LEU A 24 45.22 57.23 -66.86
C LEU A 24 44.68 57.10 -68.29
N PHE A 25 43.57 56.39 -68.48
CA PHE A 25 42.52 56.86 -69.40
C PHE A 25 41.15 56.60 -68.79
N VAL A 26 40.36 57.66 -68.86
CA VAL A 26 39.03 57.87 -68.30
C VAL A 26 37.99 57.41 -69.31
N ILE A 27 37.15 56.45 -68.87
CA ILE A 27 35.69 56.26 -69.07
C ILE A 27 35.17 55.89 -70.47
N LEU A 28 34.53 54.71 -70.56
CA LEU A 28 33.08 54.46 -70.65
C LEU A 28 32.78 53.00 -70.18
N PRO A 29 31.52 52.63 -69.81
CA PRO A 29 31.21 51.91 -68.56
C PRO A 29 31.27 50.37 -68.56
N LYS A 30 31.51 49.84 -67.35
CA LYS A 30 31.34 48.47 -66.83
C LYS A 30 30.05 47.78 -67.31
N SER A 31 30.15 46.50 -67.69
CA SER A 31 29.01 45.60 -67.85
C SER A 31 29.37 44.17 -67.43
N ALA A 32 28.47 43.55 -66.66
CA ALA A 32 28.42 42.16 -66.17
C ALA A 32 29.13 41.84 -64.84
N ALA A 33 28.48 40.94 -64.10
CA ALA A 33 28.81 40.44 -62.77
C ALA A 33 30.22 39.83 -62.71
N TRP A 34 30.86 39.85 -61.54
CA TRP A 34 32.21 39.32 -61.33
C TRP A 34 32.25 37.80 -61.52
N ALA A 35 32.44 37.40 -62.77
CA ALA A 35 32.73 36.06 -63.27
C ALA A 35 33.65 36.19 -64.49
N ASP A 36 34.69 37.04 -64.39
CA ASP A 36 35.49 37.53 -65.52
C ASP A 36 36.24 36.44 -66.31
N ASP A 37 36.24 35.18 -65.86
CA ASP A 37 36.81 34.02 -66.58
C ASP A 37 35.85 32.81 -66.72
N LEU A 38 34.59 32.91 -66.27
CA LEU A 38 33.63 31.80 -66.37
C LEU A 38 32.67 32.00 -67.54
N THR A 39 32.64 31.03 -68.46
CA THR A 39 31.63 30.99 -69.52
C THR A 39 30.45 30.15 -69.06
N PHE A 40 29.24 30.70 -69.14
CA PHE A 40 28.01 30.01 -68.75
C PHE A 40 27.22 29.53 -69.97
N SER A 41 26.67 28.32 -69.84
CA SER A 41 25.66 27.74 -70.72
C SER A 41 24.32 27.70 -69.98
N TYR A 42 23.23 27.88 -70.70
CA TYR A 42 21.87 27.90 -70.17
C TYR A 42 21.00 26.88 -70.88
N GLY A 43 20.00 26.36 -70.19
CA GLY A 43 18.99 25.51 -70.81
C GLY A 43 17.87 25.10 -69.88
N GLY A 44 17.10 24.10 -70.32
CA GLY A 44 15.82 23.73 -69.72
C GLY A 44 14.66 24.30 -70.53
N ASN A 45 13.56 24.61 -69.86
CA ASN A 45 12.34 25.15 -70.47
C ASN A 45 12.41 26.67 -70.68
N ALA A 46 13.23 27.38 -69.92
CA ALA A 46 13.54 28.80 -70.11
C ALA A 46 14.99 29.08 -69.69
N ASN A 47 15.66 30.01 -70.38
CA ASN A 47 17.05 30.36 -70.06
C ASN A 47 17.12 31.31 -68.85
N TRP A 48 18.17 31.18 -68.05
CA TRP A 48 18.55 32.22 -67.09
C TRP A 48 18.98 33.48 -67.82
N PHE A 49 18.78 34.64 -67.21
CA PHE A 49 19.13 35.94 -67.77
C PHE A 49 19.75 36.84 -66.70
N THR A 50 20.45 37.89 -67.14
CA THR A 50 21.01 38.88 -66.23
C THR A 50 19.97 39.93 -65.87
N GLU A 51 19.93 40.30 -64.60
CA GLU A 51 19.00 41.31 -64.08
C GLU A 51 19.68 42.17 -62.99
N THR A 52 19.04 43.26 -62.57
CA THR A 52 19.66 44.28 -61.69
C THR A 52 18.78 44.70 -60.52
N ALA A 53 17.52 44.28 -60.47
CA ALA A 53 16.60 44.61 -59.41
C ALA A 53 16.87 43.77 -58.14
N THR A 54 17.25 42.49 -58.28
CA THR A 54 17.56 41.61 -57.15
C THR A 54 19.02 41.13 -57.22
N SER A 55 19.93 41.85 -56.57
CA SER A 55 21.34 41.47 -56.44
C SER A 55 21.84 41.55 -55.00
N HIS A 56 22.81 40.70 -54.65
CA HIS A 56 23.48 40.74 -53.35
C HIS A 56 24.49 41.90 -53.30
N SER A 57 25.17 42.14 -54.42
CA SER A 57 26.27 43.11 -54.54
C SER A 57 25.83 44.54 -54.92
N GLY A 58 24.54 44.78 -55.16
CA GLY A 58 24.02 46.06 -55.67
C GLY A 58 24.31 46.29 -57.17
N GLY A 59 24.65 45.24 -57.91
CA GLY A 59 24.96 45.22 -59.35
C GLY A 59 24.10 44.21 -60.14
N ASN A 60 24.70 43.53 -61.12
CA ASN A 60 24.03 42.49 -61.91
C ASN A 60 24.00 41.16 -61.15
N ALA A 61 22.88 40.45 -61.18
CA ALA A 61 22.74 39.06 -60.76
C ALA A 61 22.17 38.21 -61.92
N PHE A 62 22.25 36.89 -61.80
CA PHE A 62 21.53 35.97 -62.68
C PHE A 62 20.20 35.59 -62.06
N GLN A 63 19.11 35.62 -62.83
CA GLN A 63 17.80 35.10 -62.44
C GLN A 63 17.38 33.96 -63.37
N SER A 64 16.73 32.95 -62.79
CA SER A 64 16.13 31.84 -63.55
C SER A 64 15.07 32.33 -64.54
N GLY A 65 14.95 31.66 -65.69
CA GLY A 65 13.87 31.94 -66.63
C GLY A 65 12.50 31.61 -66.04
N ALA A 66 11.45 32.30 -66.50
CA ALA A 66 10.08 32.01 -66.09
C ALA A 66 9.64 30.64 -66.63
N ILE A 67 9.29 29.73 -65.72
CA ILE A 67 8.92 28.35 -66.01
C ILE A 67 7.55 28.01 -65.37
N SER A 68 6.79 27.13 -66.01
CA SER A 68 5.49 26.63 -65.51
C SER A 68 5.63 25.28 -64.79
N ASN A 69 4.56 24.78 -64.19
CA ASN A 69 4.52 23.49 -63.50
C ASN A 69 5.24 22.35 -64.24
N SER A 70 5.97 21.53 -63.50
CA SER A 70 6.79 20.40 -63.99
C SER A 70 7.88 20.80 -65.00
N GLN A 71 8.38 22.04 -64.96
CA GLN A 71 9.50 22.50 -65.79
C GLN A 71 10.75 22.81 -64.95
N SER A 72 11.88 23.02 -65.65
CA SER A 72 13.14 23.43 -65.03
C SER A 72 13.89 24.46 -65.88
N SER A 73 14.68 25.29 -65.23
CA SER A 73 15.60 26.26 -65.83
C SER A 73 16.97 26.10 -65.18
N TRP A 74 18.02 25.89 -65.96
CA TRP A 74 19.37 25.70 -65.43
C TRP A 74 20.41 26.60 -66.09
N MET A 75 21.45 26.90 -65.32
CA MET A 75 22.68 27.57 -65.73
C MET A 75 23.86 26.71 -65.29
N GLU A 76 24.87 26.56 -66.14
CA GLU A 76 26.07 25.81 -65.79
C GLU A 76 27.35 26.42 -66.36
N THR A 77 28.48 26.09 -65.75
CA THR A 77 29.82 26.41 -66.26
C THR A 77 30.74 25.22 -66.07
N THR A 78 31.85 25.20 -66.79
CA THR A 78 32.88 24.17 -66.66
C THR A 78 34.14 24.81 -66.10
N VAL A 79 34.70 24.20 -65.05
CA VAL A 79 35.96 24.63 -64.44
C VAL A 79 36.95 23.46 -64.42
N THR A 80 38.25 23.77 -64.42
CA THR A 80 39.29 22.77 -64.19
C THR A 80 39.84 22.95 -62.77
N GLY A 81 39.58 21.97 -61.91
CA GLY A 81 40.13 21.92 -60.56
C GLY A 81 41.52 21.27 -60.51
N PRO A 82 42.14 21.21 -59.32
CA PRO A 82 41.52 21.46 -58.03
C PRO A 82 41.28 22.96 -57.77
N GLY A 83 40.21 23.28 -57.06
CA GLY A 83 39.91 24.65 -56.67
C GLY A 83 38.68 24.74 -55.77
N VAL A 84 38.23 25.96 -55.49
CA VAL A 84 37.03 26.20 -54.66
C VAL A 84 36.08 27.11 -55.42
N ILE A 85 34.84 26.67 -55.57
CA ILE A 85 33.73 27.49 -56.08
C ILE A 85 33.01 28.15 -54.90
N ARG A 86 32.77 29.46 -55.01
CA ARG A 86 32.04 30.29 -54.04
C ARG A 86 30.95 31.05 -54.76
N PHE A 87 29.79 31.19 -54.15
CA PHE A 87 28.68 31.97 -54.71
C PHE A 87 27.69 32.38 -53.62
N TRP A 88 26.90 33.41 -53.93
CA TRP A 88 25.69 33.74 -53.22
C TRP A 88 24.48 33.27 -54.03
N TRP A 89 23.50 32.68 -53.36
CA TRP A 89 22.27 32.22 -53.98
C TRP A 89 21.04 32.61 -53.16
N LYS A 90 19.90 32.80 -53.83
CA LYS A 90 18.60 33.17 -53.25
C LYS A 90 17.49 32.44 -54.01
N VAL A 91 16.40 32.10 -53.34
CA VAL A 91 15.21 31.54 -54.00
C VAL A 91 13.92 32.12 -53.39
N SER A 92 12.93 32.36 -54.24
CA SER A 92 11.54 32.69 -53.88
C SER A 92 10.67 31.72 -54.66
N SER A 93 10.32 30.62 -54.00
CA SER A 93 9.60 29.48 -54.57
C SER A 93 8.71 28.81 -53.52
N GLU A 94 7.98 27.76 -53.92
CA GLU A 94 7.25 26.95 -52.95
C GLU A 94 8.21 26.20 -52.01
N GLY A 95 7.98 26.34 -50.69
CA GLY A 95 8.85 25.82 -49.64
C GLY A 95 9.10 24.32 -49.68
N CYS A 96 8.15 23.53 -50.17
CA CYS A 96 8.25 22.07 -50.14
C CYS A 96 8.96 21.48 -51.36
N CYS A 97 8.81 22.11 -52.54
CA CYS A 97 8.76 21.33 -53.77
C CYS A 97 9.54 21.93 -54.94
N ASP A 98 9.92 23.22 -54.87
CA ASP A 98 10.55 23.95 -55.97
C ASP A 98 12.00 24.36 -55.66
N PRO A 99 12.98 23.44 -55.78
CA PRO A 99 14.35 23.71 -55.37
C PRO A 99 15.15 24.54 -56.38
N LEU A 100 15.97 25.45 -55.84
CA LEU A 100 17.24 25.81 -56.48
C LEU A 100 18.31 24.84 -55.98
N ARG A 101 18.87 24.03 -56.89
CA ARG A 101 19.86 23.00 -56.59
C ARG A 101 21.21 23.32 -57.22
N PHE A 102 22.29 23.15 -56.45
CA PHE A 102 23.66 23.18 -56.95
C PHE A 102 24.21 21.76 -57.09
N SER A 103 24.82 21.43 -58.23
CA SER A 103 25.45 20.14 -58.50
C SER A 103 26.82 20.26 -59.14
N ILE A 104 27.66 19.24 -58.90
CA ILE A 104 28.97 19.05 -59.53
C ILE A 104 28.90 17.72 -60.30
N ASP A 105 29.15 17.76 -61.61
CA ASP A 105 29.02 16.63 -62.55
C ASP A 105 27.68 15.90 -62.45
N GLY A 106 26.60 16.67 -62.29
CA GLY A 106 25.24 16.15 -62.13
C GLY A 106 24.91 15.63 -60.72
N THR A 107 25.89 15.51 -59.82
CA THR A 107 25.67 15.09 -58.43
C THR A 107 25.31 16.30 -57.57
N ALA A 108 24.10 16.29 -57.01
CA ALA A 108 23.60 17.35 -56.14
C ALA A 108 24.48 17.50 -54.88
N GLN A 109 24.97 18.71 -54.63
CA GLN A 109 25.73 19.05 -53.41
C GLN A 109 24.80 19.57 -52.32
N THR A 110 23.83 20.41 -52.68
CA THR A 110 22.88 21.03 -51.77
C THR A 110 21.72 21.67 -52.57
N ASP A 111 20.63 22.01 -51.89
CA ASP A 111 19.53 22.81 -52.46
C ASP A 111 18.90 23.74 -51.41
N ILE A 112 18.19 24.76 -51.89
CA ILE A 112 17.32 25.65 -51.10
C ILE A 112 15.93 25.69 -51.73
N ARG A 113 14.89 25.89 -50.90
CA ARG A 113 13.47 25.95 -51.28
C ARG A 113 12.75 27.01 -50.46
N GLY A 114 11.67 27.58 -50.96
CA GLY A 114 10.85 28.54 -50.20
C GLY A 114 11.27 29.98 -50.43
N GLU A 115 11.09 30.80 -49.40
CA GLU A 115 11.54 32.20 -49.36
C GLU A 115 12.86 32.28 -48.58
N ILE A 116 13.98 32.00 -49.26
CA ILE A 116 15.33 32.02 -48.68
C ILE A 116 16.11 33.20 -49.23
N ASP A 117 16.46 34.12 -48.33
CA ASP A 117 17.32 35.25 -48.66
C ASP A 117 18.78 34.81 -48.92
N TRP A 118 19.60 35.71 -49.45
CA TRP A 118 20.97 35.43 -49.88
C TRP A 118 21.80 34.62 -48.87
N GLN A 119 22.30 33.45 -49.30
CA GLN A 119 23.24 32.64 -48.52
C GLN A 119 24.56 32.44 -49.26
N TYR A 120 25.66 32.53 -48.52
CA TYR A 120 26.99 32.20 -49.02
C TYR A 120 27.23 30.70 -49.01
N LYS A 121 27.81 30.17 -50.10
CA LYS A 121 28.23 28.77 -50.21
C LYS A 121 29.64 28.65 -50.75
N SER A 122 30.33 27.58 -50.35
CA SER A 122 31.70 27.24 -50.74
C SER A 122 31.81 25.73 -50.90
N PHE A 123 32.31 25.26 -52.05
CA PHE A 123 32.53 23.84 -52.32
C PHE A 123 33.91 23.62 -52.94
N SER A 124 34.59 22.54 -52.53
CA SER A 124 35.80 22.08 -53.21
C SER A 124 35.46 21.41 -54.54
N VAL A 125 36.17 21.79 -55.59
CA VAL A 125 36.15 21.10 -56.89
C VAL A 125 37.42 20.26 -56.98
N PRO A 126 37.33 18.93 -57.13
CA PRO A 126 38.48 18.05 -57.24
C PRO A 126 39.37 18.34 -58.46
N ALA A 127 40.50 17.66 -58.56
CA ALA A 127 41.34 17.72 -59.75
C ALA A 127 40.63 17.12 -60.96
N GLY A 128 40.60 17.86 -62.07
CA GLY A 128 39.91 17.44 -63.29
C GLY A 128 38.96 18.52 -63.82
N THR A 129 38.36 18.25 -64.97
CA THR A 129 37.35 19.12 -65.56
C THR A 129 35.99 18.76 -64.99
N HIS A 130 35.33 19.72 -64.36
CA HIS A 130 34.06 19.54 -63.66
C HIS A 130 33.01 20.51 -64.17
N THR A 131 31.76 20.04 -64.31
CA THR A 131 30.60 20.86 -64.65
C THR A 131 29.86 21.26 -63.38
N LEU A 132 29.74 22.56 -63.15
CA LEU A 132 29.04 23.16 -62.03
C LEU A 132 27.68 23.67 -62.52
N ARG A 133 26.59 23.13 -62.00
CA ARG A 133 25.23 23.45 -62.47
C ARG A 133 24.33 23.94 -61.34
N TRP A 134 23.59 25.00 -61.61
CA TRP A 134 22.47 25.47 -60.80
C TRP A 134 21.18 25.23 -61.56
N THR A 135 20.26 24.47 -60.97
CA THR A 135 18.96 24.14 -61.56
C THR A 135 17.85 24.62 -60.65
N TYR A 136 16.97 25.47 -61.18
CA TYR A 136 15.69 25.79 -60.57
C TYR A 136 14.59 24.95 -61.22
N SER A 137 13.79 24.24 -60.44
CA SER A 137 12.71 23.39 -60.92
C SER A 137 11.42 23.65 -60.18
N THR A 138 10.29 23.57 -60.88
CA THR A 138 8.95 23.65 -60.29
C THR A 138 8.27 22.28 -60.30
N ASP A 139 7.47 21.98 -59.29
CA ASP A 139 6.66 20.79 -59.22
C ASP A 139 5.34 20.90 -60.02
N GLY A 140 4.47 19.90 -59.93
CA GLY A 140 3.19 19.85 -60.65
C GLY A 140 2.07 20.74 -60.10
N SER A 141 2.32 21.54 -59.06
CA SER A 141 1.31 22.22 -58.23
C SER A 141 1.25 23.75 -58.45
N ILE A 142 0.50 24.48 -57.63
CA ILE A 142 0.18 25.90 -57.90
C ILE A 142 1.36 26.79 -57.48
N LEU A 143 1.91 27.55 -58.43
CA LEU A 143 3.02 28.48 -58.24
C LEU A 143 2.80 29.47 -57.06
N SER A 144 3.81 29.60 -56.18
CA SER A 144 3.81 30.53 -55.03
C SER A 144 5.10 31.37 -54.97
N GLY A 145 5.04 32.57 -54.38
CA GLY A 145 6.17 33.51 -54.41
C GLY A 145 6.46 34.06 -55.82
N SER A 146 7.70 34.50 -56.06
CA SER A 146 8.13 35.03 -57.35
C SER A 146 8.48 33.95 -58.38
N ASN A 147 8.50 32.68 -57.96
CA ASN A 147 8.90 31.52 -58.76
C ASN A 147 10.22 31.74 -59.49
N SER A 148 11.21 32.22 -58.73
CA SER A 148 12.49 32.65 -59.27
C SER A 148 13.63 32.29 -58.34
N ALA A 149 14.77 31.97 -58.94
CA ALA A 149 16.04 31.75 -58.26
C ALA A 149 17.06 32.76 -58.74
N TRP A 150 17.97 33.18 -57.85
CA TRP A 150 19.01 34.14 -58.15
C TRP A 150 20.39 33.66 -57.73
N LEU A 151 21.41 34.09 -58.49
CA LEU A 151 22.82 33.86 -58.21
C LEU A 151 23.62 35.17 -58.36
N ASP A 152 24.55 35.41 -57.46
CA ASP A 152 25.45 36.56 -57.49
C ASP A 152 26.85 36.17 -57.00
N GLN A 153 27.86 36.92 -57.44
CA GLN A 153 29.29 36.81 -57.07
C GLN A 153 29.84 35.37 -57.15
N ILE A 154 29.58 34.69 -58.28
CA ILE A 154 30.09 33.35 -58.55
C ILE A 154 31.60 33.44 -58.85
N THR A 155 32.44 32.85 -57.99
CA THR A 155 33.90 32.88 -58.13
C THR A 155 34.50 31.49 -58.00
N PHE A 156 35.38 31.12 -58.92
CA PHE A 156 36.18 29.91 -58.84
C PHE A 156 37.66 30.26 -58.60
N THR A 157 38.27 29.68 -57.57
CA THR A 157 39.69 29.87 -57.24
C THR A 157 40.45 28.55 -57.38
N PRO A 158 41.34 28.38 -58.38
CA PRO A 158 42.19 27.20 -58.50
C PRO A 158 43.16 27.05 -57.31
N GLY A 159 43.39 25.83 -56.82
CA GLY A 159 44.32 25.51 -55.73
C GLY A 159 43.92 24.30 -54.87
N THR A 160 44.87 23.75 -54.11
CA THR A 160 44.63 22.69 -53.11
C THR A 160 44.43 23.31 -51.72
N PHE A 161 43.29 23.04 -51.08
CA PHE A 161 42.97 23.49 -49.73
C PHE A 161 42.63 22.28 -48.85
N ASP A 162 43.19 22.22 -47.65
CA ASP A 162 42.80 21.26 -46.63
C ASP A 162 41.61 21.81 -45.84
N LEU A 163 40.50 21.07 -45.85
CA LEU A 163 39.26 21.41 -45.17
C LEU A 163 38.84 20.32 -44.16
N THR A 164 39.69 19.30 -43.98
CA THR A 164 39.40 18.17 -43.10
C THR A 164 40.04 18.43 -41.74
N ALA A 165 39.25 18.38 -40.68
CA ALA A 165 39.79 18.46 -39.33
C ALA A 165 40.58 17.18 -38.96
N PRO A 166 41.61 17.29 -38.11
CA PRO A 166 42.34 16.13 -37.64
C PRO A 166 41.51 15.27 -36.67
N THR A 167 42.05 14.15 -36.21
CA THR A 167 41.43 13.28 -35.21
C THR A 167 42.38 13.01 -34.04
N THR A 168 41.86 12.98 -32.82
CA THR A 168 42.66 12.64 -31.62
C THR A 168 42.19 11.35 -30.95
N THR A 169 43.15 10.52 -30.53
CA THR A 169 42.90 9.30 -29.74
C THR A 169 43.57 9.37 -28.37
N ALA A 170 42.97 8.74 -27.36
CA ALA A 170 43.53 8.64 -26.01
C ALA A 170 43.94 7.18 -25.72
N SER A 171 45.14 6.99 -25.17
CA SER A 171 45.69 5.67 -24.80
C SER A 171 46.24 5.68 -23.36
N PRO A 172 45.86 4.71 -22.51
CA PRO A 172 44.94 3.61 -22.79
C PRO A 172 43.48 4.11 -22.92
N ALA A 173 42.61 3.27 -23.49
CA ALA A 173 41.21 3.63 -23.71
C ALA A 173 40.51 3.96 -22.37
N GLY A 174 39.63 4.95 -22.37
CA GLY A 174 38.79 5.23 -21.19
C GLY A 174 37.70 4.19 -21.00
N TYR A 175 36.92 4.36 -19.92
CA TYR A 175 35.86 3.47 -19.45
C TYR A 175 36.33 2.14 -18.84
N TYR A 176 37.62 2.04 -18.54
CA TYR A 176 38.21 0.94 -17.77
C TYR A 176 38.65 1.41 -16.38
N TYR A 177 38.87 0.44 -15.51
CA TYR A 177 39.33 0.61 -14.14
C TYR A 177 40.85 0.52 -14.11
N TYR A 178 41.49 1.51 -13.49
CA TYR A 178 42.96 1.59 -13.42
C TYR A 178 43.42 1.87 -11.99
N PRO A 179 44.64 1.42 -11.61
CA PRO A 179 45.23 1.76 -10.33
C PRO A 179 45.68 3.24 -10.33
N ALA A 180 46.00 3.76 -9.15
CA ALA A 180 46.58 5.10 -9.01
C ALA A 180 47.86 5.30 -9.85
N GLY A 181 47.98 6.47 -10.47
CA GLY A 181 49.16 6.83 -11.27
C GLY A 181 49.06 6.47 -12.75
N GLN A 182 47.85 6.11 -13.24
CA GLN A 182 47.62 5.86 -14.66
C GLN A 182 47.98 7.10 -15.50
N SER A 183 48.78 6.89 -16.54
CA SER A 183 49.17 7.93 -17.49
C SER A 183 48.38 7.79 -18.80
N VAL A 184 47.86 8.90 -19.33
CA VAL A 184 47.08 8.95 -20.58
C VAL A 184 47.82 9.75 -21.64
N THR A 185 48.06 9.14 -22.80
CA THR A 185 48.68 9.75 -23.96
C THR A 185 47.61 10.16 -24.97
N LEU A 186 47.65 11.41 -25.45
CA LEU A 186 46.82 11.89 -26.56
C LEU A 186 47.64 11.89 -27.86
N SER A 187 47.08 11.34 -28.93
CA SER A 187 47.73 11.22 -30.23
C SER A 187 46.84 11.78 -31.33
N CYS A 188 47.31 12.82 -32.01
CA CYS A 188 46.63 13.43 -33.15
C CYS A 188 47.07 12.79 -34.47
N SER A 189 46.13 12.60 -35.40
CA SER A 189 46.36 12.17 -36.77
C SER A 189 45.48 12.97 -37.73
N ASP A 190 46.09 13.52 -38.77
CA ASP A 190 45.41 14.29 -39.82
C ASP A 190 45.36 13.55 -41.17
N GLY A 191 45.74 12.27 -41.19
CA GLY A 191 45.74 11.47 -42.42
C GLY A 191 46.57 12.10 -43.54
N THR A 192 45.91 12.46 -44.64
CA THR A 192 46.51 13.13 -45.81
C THR A 192 46.35 14.64 -45.82
N GLY A 193 45.87 15.25 -44.73
CA GLY A 193 45.68 16.69 -44.59
C GLY A 193 46.99 17.46 -44.38
N SER A 194 46.87 18.69 -43.87
CA SER A 194 47.96 19.64 -43.63
C SER A 194 48.85 19.28 -42.43
N GLY A 195 48.47 18.27 -41.65
CA GLY A 195 49.18 17.78 -40.48
C GLY A 195 48.68 18.40 -39.19
N CYS A 196 48.83 17.68 -38.07
CA CYS A 196 48.43 18.17 -36.74
C CYS A 196 49.29 19.35 -36.28
N ALA A 197 48.65 20.46 -35.90
CA ALA A 197 49.32 21.63 -35.36
C ALA A 197 49.36 21.63 -33.82
N SER A 198 48.24 21.36 -33.16
CA SER A 198 48.16 21.42 -31.69
C SER A 198 47.04 20.56 -31.16
N THR A 199 47.25 19.95 -29.99
CA THR A 199 46.22 19.24 -29.22
C THR A 199 45.99 20.00 -27.92
N TYR A 200 44.73 20.23 -27.58
CA TYR A 200 44.30 20.89 -26.35
C TYR A 200 43.48 19.93 -25.50
N TYR A 201 43.63 20.02 -24.18
CA TYR A 201 42.86 19.22 -23.23
C TYR A 201 42.41 20.05 -22.02
N CYS A 202 41.49 19.47 -21.26
CA CYS A 202 41.18 19.88 -19.90
C CYS A 202 40.70 18.67 -19.08
N LEU A 203 40.82 18.78 -17.77
CA LEU A 203 40.41 17.77 -16.80
C LEU A 203 39.10 18.20 -16.13
N GLY A 204 38.13 17.30 -16.06
CA GLY A 204 36.85 17.53 -15.41
C GLY A 204 35.65 17.60 -16.38
N SER A 205 34.46 17.34 -15.83
CA SER A 205 33.23 17.35 -16.61
C SER A 205 32.89 18.77 -17.05
N GLY A 206 32.56 18.97 -18.33
CA GLY A 206 32.09 20.27 -18.82
C GLY A 206 33.18 21.34 -19.02
N CYS A 207 34.45 21.05 -18.72
CA CYS A 207 35.54 22.00 -18.94
C CYS A 207 35.76 22.30 -20.44
N SER A 208 36.26 23.50 -20.76
CA SER A 208 36.68 23.84 -22.12
C SER A 208 38.18 23.55 -22.30
N PRO A 209 38.59 22.71 -23.28
CA PRO A 209 39.99 22.41 -23.50
C PRO A 209 40.79 23.65 -23.89
N THR A 210 41.68 24.09 -23.01
CA THR A 210 42.52 25.29 -23.20
C THR A 210 44.00 25.02 -22.90
N SER A 211 44.32 23.88 -22.28
CA SER A 211 45.70 23.51 -21.96
C SER A 211 46.32 22.78 -23.14
N SER A 212 47.47 23.24 -23.63
CA SER A 212 48.21 22.53 -24.68
C SER A 212 48.77 21.21 -24.14
N TYR A 213 48.58 20.14 -24.89
CA TYR A 213 49.11 18.81 -24.58
C TYR A 213 50.58 18.71 -25.02
N THR A 214 51.49 18.53 -24.06
CA THR A 214 52.94 18.43 -24.31
C THR A 214 53.58 17.16 -23.73
N ALA A 215 52.88 16.46 -22.85
CA ALA A 215 53.34 15.24 -22.19
C ALA A 215 52.13 14.42 -21.69
N PRO A 216 52.29 13.10 -21.46
CA PRO A 216 51.23 12.24 -20.94
C PRO A 216 50.61 12.77 -19.64
N ILE A 217 49.30 12.62 -19.50
CA ILE A 217 48.48 13.12 -18.39
C ILE A 217 48.45 12.06 -17.28
N ALA A 218 49.05 12.35 -16.13
CA ALA A 218 48.99 11.48 -14.95
C ALA A 218 47.70 11.70 -14.16
N LEU A 219 46.97 10.63 -13.88
CA LEU A 219 45.71 10.65 -13.12
C LEU A 219 45.93 10.05 -11.72
N SER A 220 45.64 10.84 -10.70
CA SER A 220 45.64 10.44 -9.29
C SER A 220 44.24 10.16 -8.73
N SER A 221 43.19 10.54 -9.48
CA SER A 221 41.78 10.31 -9.13
C SER A 221 40.92 10.15 -10.39
N SER A 222 39.72 9.56 -10.23
CA SER A 222 38.74 9.40 -11.32
C SER A 222 38.41 10.75 -11.97
N THR A 223 38.75 10.89 -13.26
CA THR A 223 38.73 12.18 -13.94
C THR A 223 38.37 11.99 -15.42
N PRO A 224 37.35 12.70 -15.95
CA PRO A 224 37.14 12.76 -17.39
C PRO A 224 38.15 13.72 -18.04
N ILE A 225 38.64 13.33 -19.21
CA ILE A 225 39.53 14.14 -20.04
C ILE A 225 38.74 14.57 -21.28
N ARG A 226 38.68 15.88 -21.53
CA ARG A 226 38.13 16.45 -22.76
C ARG A 226 39.26 17.00 -23.60
N PHE A 227 39.24 16.76 -24.91
CA PHE A 227 40.33 17.16 -25.79
C PHE A 227 39.87 17.39 -27.24
N TYR A 228 40.64 18.18 -27.99
CA TYR A 228 40.51 18.33 -29.44
C TYR A 228 41.86 18.75 -30.02
N SER A 229 42.05 18.57 -31.32
CA SER A 229 43.21 19.02 -32.08
C SER A 229 42.83 19.95 -33.23
N THR A 230 43.81 20.74 -33.64
CA THR A 230 43.78 21.59 -34.84
C THR A 230 44.87 21.16 -35.81
N ASP A 231 44.62 21.28 -37.11
CA ASP A 231 45.64 21.08 -38.14
C ASP A 231 46.40 22.39 -38.48
N VAL A 232 47.32 22.33 -39.44
CA VAL A 232 48.10 23.49 -39.90
C VAL A 232 47.26 24.44 -40.75
N ALA A 233 46.20 23.95 -41.41
CA ALA A 233 45.24 24.74 -42.19
C ALA A 233 44.22 25.50 -41.31
N GLY A 234 44.17 25.23 -40.01
CA GLY A 234 43.28 25.85 -39.03
C GLY A 234 41.95 25.11 -38.83
N ASN A 235 41.75 23.93 -39.43
CA ASN A 235 40.57 23.12 -39.17
C ASN A 235 40.67 22.50 -37.76
N SER A 236 39.55 22.45 -37.05
CA SER A 236 39.48 21.97 -35.67
C SER A 236 38.49 20.82 -35.57
N GLU A 237 38.89 19.75 -34.87
CA GLU A 237 37.96 18.65 -34.59
C GLU A 237 36.92 19.06 -33.53
N THR A 238 35.84 18.30 -33.44
CA THR A 238 34.87 18.47 -32.35
C THR A 238 35.46 17.95 -31.04
N VAL A 239 35.17 18.64 -29.92
CA VAL A 239 35.68 18.25 -28.59
C VAL A 239 35.23 16.84 -28.24
N GLN A 240 36.22 15.95 -28.07
CA GLN A 240 36.05 14.59 -27.59
C GLN A 240 36.07 14.54 -26.07
N GLN A 241 35.48 13.48 -25.49
CA GLN A 241 35.52 13.22 -24.05
C GLN A 241 35.68 11.72 -23.77
N THR A 242 36.55 11.40 -22.82
CA THR A 242 36.71 10.05 -22.28
C THR A 242 36.80 10.09 -20.76
N SER A 243 36.33 9.03 -20.08
CA SER A 243 36.32 8.97 -18.60
C SER A 243 37.26 7.89 -18.09
N TYR A 244 38.03 8.20 -17.05
CA TYR A 244 38.90 7.24 -16.37
C TYR A 244 38.46 7.07 -14.91
N TYR A 245 38.37 5.83 -14.47
CA TYR A 245 38.04 5.46 -13.10
C TYR A 245 39.32 4.96 -12.43
N ILE A 246 39.77 5.69 -11.40
CA ILE A 246 40.96 5.36 -10.61
C ILE A 246 40.53 4.78 -9.26
N ASP A 247 40.97 3.56 -8.97
CA ASP A 247 40.95 2.96 -7.65
C ASP A 247 42.37 2.91 -7.08
N ASN A 248 42.52 3.12 -5.78
CA ASN A 248 43.80 3.07 -5.10
C ASN A 248 43.77 2.27 -3.82
N GLN A 249 42.64 1.63 -3.50
CA GLN A 249 42.49 0.82 -2.31
C GLN A 249 42.57 -0.64 -2.69
N ALA A 250 43.31 -1.42 -1.92
CA ALA A 250 43.24 -2.86 -2.04
C ALA A 250 41.94 -3.37 -1.39
N PRO A 251 41.39 -4.48 -1.89
CA PRO A 251 40.24 -5.10 -1.26
C PRO A 251 40.62 -5.68 0.12
N THR A 252 39.62 -6.19 0.84
CA THR A 252 39.78 -6.91 2.10
C THR A 252 39.04 -8.24 2.02
N THR A 253 39.66 -9.33 2.46
CA THR A 253 39.01 -10.64 2.52
C THR A 253 38.79 -11.09 3.95
N ASN A 254 37.59 -11.63 4.24
CA ASN A 254 37.26 -12.22 5.53
C ASN A 254 36.93 -13.71 5.37
N ALA A 255 37.43 -14.54 6.29
CA ALA A 255 37.11 -15.96 6.39
C ALA A 255 36.01 -16.21 7.43
N ASN A 256 34.97 -16.96 7.04
CA ASN A 256 33.86 -17.36 7.90
C ASN A 256 33.65 -18.88 7.84
N PRO A 257 33.71 -19.61 8.95
CA PRO A 257 34.02 -19.13 10.30
C PRO A 257 35.47 -18.66 10.44
N ALA A 258 35.72 -17.76 11.38
CA ALA A 258 37.05 -17.20 11.62
C ALA A 258 38.05 -18.28 12.08
N ALA A 259 39.35 -17.97 12.02
CA ALA A 259 40.39 -18.84 12.56
C ALA A 259 40.10 -19.20 14.03
N GLY A 260 40.33 -20.46 14.41
CA GLY A 260 40.00 -20.93 15.76
C GLY A 260 40.05 -22.45 15.91
N SER A 261 39.58 -22.91 17.07
CA SER A 261 39.47 -24.32 17.41
C SER A 261 38.04 -24.80 17.22
N TYR A 262 37.87 -25.92 16.53
CA TYR A 262 36.56 -26.49 16.18
C TYR A 262 36.55 -28.01 16.39
N VAL A 263 35.40 -28.52 16.79
CA VAL A 263 35.11 -29.97 16.84
C VAL A 263 34.40 -30.37 15.55
N GLY A 264 34.95 -31.35 14.84
CA GLY A 264 34.51 -31.77 13.51
C GLY A 264 34.96 -30.82 12.39
N GLY A 265 34.85 -31.30 11.15
CA GLY A 265 35.25 -30.52 9.96
C GLY A 265 34.49 -29.19 9.83
N ARG A 266 35.09 -28.23 9.13
CA ARG A 266 34.48 -26.92 8.84
C ARG A 266 34.53 -26.61 7.36
N SER A 267 33.49 -25.92 6.88
CA SER A 267 33.44 -25.37 5.53
C SER A 267 33.67 -23.87 5.60
N ILE A 268 34.83 -23.41 5.14
CA ILE A 268 35.23 -22.01 5.23
C ILE A 268 34.79 -21.26 3.98
N GLN A 269 34.05 -20.17 4.17
CA GLN A 269 33.70 -19.23 3.13
C GLN A 269 34.62 -18.01 3.18
N LEU A 270 35.18 -17.63 2.03
CA LEU A 270 35.91 -16.37 1.88
C LEU A 270 34.98 -15.33 1.26
N SER A 271 34.93 -14.15 1.86
CA SER A 271 34.14 -13.01 1.39
C SER A 271 35.06 -11.81 1.18
N CYS A 272 35.11 -11.32 -0.05
CA CYS A 272 35.89 -10.13 -0.41
C CYS A 272 34.98 -8.90 -0.38
N SER A 273 35.48 -7.82 0.24
CA SER A 273 34.87 -6.49 0.26
C SER A 273 35.87 -5.45 -0.19
N ASP A 274 35.44 -4.53 -1.03
CA ASP A 274 36.25 -3.44 -1.53
C ASP A 274 35.46 -2.13 -1.48
N SER A 275 36.11 -1.04 -1.10
CA SER A 275 35.46 0.28 -0.96
C SER A 275 35.55 1.14 -2.22
N GLY A 276 36.31 0.68 -3.22
CA GLY A 276 36.43 1.30 -4.52
C GLY A 276 35.55 0.61 -5.56
N MET A 277 36.17 -0.09 -6.51
CA MET A 277 35.55 -0.60 -7.73
C MET A 277 35.09 -2.05 -7.63
N GLY A 278 35.22 -2.65 -6.45
CA GLY A 278 34.74 -3.98 -6.15
C GLY A 278 35.81 -5.04 -6.38
N CYS A 279 35.60 -6.21 -5.76
CA CYS A 279 36.49 -7.35 -5.88
C CYS A 279 36.46 -7.97 -7.29
N ALA A 280 37.63 -8.43 -7.76
CA ALA A 280 37.76 -9.19 -9.00
C ALA A 280 37.97 -10.68 -8.73
N SER A 281 38.96 -11.06 -7.90
CA SER A 281 39.28 -12.46 -7.64
C SER A 281 39.84 -12.65 -6.23
N THR A 282 39.55 -13.81 -5.64
CA THR A 282 40.12 -14.26 -4.37
C THR A 282 40.92 -15.53 -4.62
N TYR A 283 42.11 -15.63 -4.02
CA TYR A 283 43.01 -16.76 -4.13
C TYR A 283 43.34 -17.31 -2.75
N TYR A 284 43.45 -18.62 -2.61
CA TYR A 284 43.70 -19.25 -1.32
C TYR A 284 44.63 -20.46 -1.42
N CYS A 285 45.16 -20.93 -0.30
CA CYS A 285 45.81 -22.24 -0.24
C CYS A 285 45.71 -22.80 1.18
N THR A 286 45.85 -24.12 1.33
CA THR A 286 45.89 -24.78 2.65
C THR A 286 47.22 -25.53 2.87
N GLY A 287 47.70 -25.55 4.11
CA GLY A 287 48.92 -26.26 4.52
C GLY A 287 50.01 -25.34 5.10
N SER A 288 50.92 -25.94 5.89
CA SER A 288 51.90 -25.22 6.73
C SER A 288 52.87 -24.31 5.95
N GLY A 289 53.11 -24.57 4.66
CA GLY A 289 54.01 -23.78 3.81
C GLY A 289 53.41 -23.27 2.50
N CYS A 290 52.08 -23.32 2.34
CA CYS A 290 51.46 -22.94 1.07
C CYS A 290 51.55 -21.43 0.81
N THR A 291 51.67 -21.04 -0.47
CA THR A 291 51.57 -19.65 -0.93
C THR A 291 50.44 -19.58 -1.96
N PRO A 292 49.40 -18.74 -1.76
CA PRO A 292 48.31 -18.64 -2.72
C PRO A 292 48.81 -18.01 -4.02
N THR A 293 48.48 -18.63 -5.15
CA THR A 293 48.80 -18.17 -6.51
C THR A 293 47.52 -18.10 -7.34
N THR A 294 47.60 -17.56 -8.56
CA THR A 294 46.46 -17.48 -9.47
C THR A 294 45.84 -18.82 -9.83
N ALA A 295 46.58 -19.93 -9.66
CA ALA A 295 46.09 -21.28 -9.87
C ALA A 295 45.08 -21.74 -8.80
N TYR A 296 45.02 -21.06 -7.65
CA TYR A 296 44.15 -21.42 -6.53
C TYR A 296 43.01 -20.42 -6.34
N GLN A 297 42.26 -20.15 -7.40
CA GLN A 297 41.12 -19.24 -7.34
C GLN A 297 39.97 -19.85 -6.53
N TYR A 298 39.47 -19.08 -5.57
CA TYR A 298 38.34 -19.45 -4.73
C TYR A 298 37.03 -19.35 -5.52
N SER A 299 36.26 -20.44 -5.54
CA SER A 299 34.96 -20.51 -6.23
C SER A 299 33.87 -21.19 -5.39
N THR A 300 34.25 -22.11 -4.51
CA THR A 300 33.38 -22.81 -3.57
C THR A 300 34.01 -22.87 -2.19
N SER A 301 33.19 -23.16 -1.17
CA SER A 301 33.64 -23.24 0.21
C SER A 301 34.75 -24.27 0.44
N ILE A 302 35.70 -23.95 1.32
CA ILE A 302 36.91 -24.72 1.57
C ILE A 302 36.66 -25.70 2.70
N ALA A 303 36.68 -27.00 2.42
CA ALA A 303 36.55 -28.03 3.45
C ALA A 303 37.85 -28.21 4.24
N VAL A 304 37.77 -28.03 5.56
CA VAL A 304 38.87 -28.21 6.53
C VAL A 304 38.47 -29.32 7.50
N ASN A 305 38.93 -30.54 7.23
CA ASN A 305 38.60 -31.75 8.01
C ASN A 305 39.69 -32.15 9.02
N ALA A 306 40.83 -31.46 9.01
CA ALA A 306 41.95 -31.64 9.93
C ALA A 306 42.61 -30.28 10.18
N SER A 307 43.33 -30.16 11.30
CA SER A 307 44.06 -28.93 11.65
C SER A 307 44.95 -28.47 10.50
N THR A 308 44.79 -27.22 10.07
CA THR A 308 45.49 -26.67 8.90
C THR A 308 45.69 -25.17 9.02
N VAL A 309 46.54 -24.64 8.15
CA VAL A 309 46.74 -23.21 7.93
C VAL A 309 46.10 -22.85 6.60
N LEU A 310 45.23 -21.85 6.59
CA LEU A 310 44.60 -21.27 5.39
C LEU A 310 45.25 -19.91 5.13
N ARG A 311 45.80 -19.70 3.93
CA ARG A 311 46.29 -18.38 3.48
C ARG A 311 45.48 -17.89 2.30
N TYR A 312 45.17 -16.60 2.26
CA TYR A 312 44.34 -16.02 1.19
C TYR A 312 44.62 -14.54 0.96
N TYR A 313 44.28 -14.06 -0.24
CA TYR A 313 44.23 -12.65 -0.61
C TYR A 313 43.27 -12.45 -1.79
N SER A 314 42.85 -11.22 -2.02
CA SER A 314 42.04 -10.81 -3.16
C SER A 314 42.67 -9.67 -3.95
N THR A 315 42.22 -9.55 -5.18
CA THR A 315 42.49 -8.42 -6.08
C THR A 315 41.17 -7.71 -6.40
N ASP A 316 41.19 -6.39 -6.53
CA ASP A 316 40.04 -5.62 -7.04
C ASP A 316 40.03 -5.59 -8.58
N ARG A 317 39.08 -4.84 -9.16
CA ARG A 317 38.98 -4.65 -10.62
C ARG A 317 40.01 -3.70 -11.23
N ALA A 318 40.68 -2.89 -10.42
CA ALA A 318 41.77 -2.01 -10.84
C ALA A 318 43.15 -2.68 -10.77
N GLY A 319 43.24 -3.89 -10.20
CA GLY A 319 44.48 -4.64 -10.00
C GLY A 319 45.16 -4.41 -8.66
N ASN A 320 44.55 -3.65 -7.73
CA ASN A 320 45.08 -3.51 -6.38
C ASN A 320 44.97 -4.86 -5.64
N THR A 321 46.05 -5.24 -4.97
CA THR A 321 46.18 -6.55 -4.30
C THR A 321 46.35 -6.34 -2.81
N GLU A 322 45.56 -7.07 -2.00
CA GLU A 322 45.71 -7.02 -0.54
C GLU A 322 46.91 -7.84 -0.06
N ALA A 323 47.34 -7.59 1.18
CA ALA A 323 48.35 -8.43 1.81
C ALA A 323 47.80 -9.84 2.12
N VAL A 324 48.65 -10.87 1.98
CA VAL A 324 48.23 -12.25 2.27
C VAL A 324 47.88 -12.42 3.74
N SER A 325 46.62 -12.76 4.00
CA SER A 325 46.10 -13.12 5.31
C SER A 325 46.41 -14.58 5.65
N THR A 326 46.67 -14.87 6.93
CA THR A 326 46.93 -16.23 7.44
C THR A 326 45.96 -16.58 8.57
N ALA A 327 45.19 -17.65 8.41
CA ALA A 327 44.19 -18.14 9.35
C ALA A 327 44.53 -19.56 9.81
N ASN A 328 44.63 -19.78 11.13
CA ASN A 328 44.94 -21.08 11.72
C ASN A 328 43.66 -21.77 12.21
N TYR A 329 43.41 -22.99 11.73
CA TYR A 329 42.27 -23.81 12.15
C TYR A 329 42.77 -25.05 12.88
N THR A 330 42.30 -25.25 14.11
CA THR A 330 42.55 -26.48 14.88
C THR A 330 41.28 -27.32 14.87
N ILE A 331 41.33 -28.52 14.29
CA ILE A 331 40.17 -29.44 14.21
C ILE A 331 40.42 -30.65 15.10
N THR A 332 39.51 -30.90 16.04
CA THR A 332 39.45 -32.14 16.83
C THR A 332 38.31 -33.02 16.36
N ALA A 333 38.45 -34.34 16.45
CA ALA A 333 37.38 -35.27 16.11
C ALA A 333 36.20 -35.13 17.09
N ASP A 334 34.98 -35.20 16.56
CA ASP A 334 33.77 -35.30 17.38
C ASP A 334 33.47 -36.77 17.68
N THR A 335 33.24 -37.09 18.94
CA THR A 335 32.90 -38.45 19.39
C THR A 335 31.59 -38.48 20.19
N THR A 336 30.89 -37.35 20.31
CA THR A 336 29.68 -37.23 21.11
C THR A 336 28.46 -37.22 20.21
N PRO A 337 27.50 -38.14 20.36
CA PRO A 337 26.24 -38.06 19.65
C PRO A 337 25.43 -36.80 20.01
N PRO A 338 24.59 -36.30 19.09
CA PRO A 338 23.71 -35.18 19.36
C PRO A 338 22.55 -35.60 20.28
N THR A 339 21.77 -34.63 20.75
CA THR A 339 20.55 -34.86 21.54
C THR A 339 19.33 -34.28 20.83
N THR A 340 18.28 -35.09 20.66
CA THR A 340 16.99 -34.62 20.10
C THR A 340 15.94 -34.42 21.19
N THR A 341 15.29 -33.26 21.16
CA THR A 341 14.16 -32.92 22.04
C THR A 341 12.87 -32.80 21.23
N PRO A 342 11.80 -33.53 21.57
CA PRO A 342 10.49 -33.38 20.93
C PRO A 342 9.74 -32.16 21.49
N SER A 343 8.83 -31.61 20.70
CA SER A 343 8.01 -30.45 21.08
C SER A 343 7.09 -30.67 22.28
N ARG A 344 6.75 -31.94 22.56
CA ARG A 344 5.94 -32.35 23.71
C ARG A 344 6.51 -33.63 24.29
N VAL A 345 6.41 -33.76 25.61
CA VAL A 345 6.68 -35.01 26.32
C VAL A 345 5.48 -35.94 26.22
N SER A 346 5.66 -37.22 26.57
CA SER A 346 4.57 -38.19 26.65
C SER A 346 3.40 -37.66 27.48
N GLY A 347 2.17 -37.84 26.99
CA GLY A 347 0.97 -37.30 27.64
C GLY A 347 -0.28 -37.34 26.77
N THR A 348 -1.38 -36.82 27.31
CA THR A 348 -2.67 -36.73 26.64
C THR A 348 -2.88 -35.32 26.08
N TYR A 349 -3.25 -35.21 24.80
CA TYR A 349 -3.37 -33.94 24.10
C TYR A 349 -4.54 -33.95 23.10
N ALA A 350 -4.98 -32.75 22.69
CA ALA A 350 -5.67 -32.55 21.42
C ALA A 350 -4.79 -32.97 20.24
N ALA A 351 -5.40 -33.12 19.06
CA ALA A 351 -4.66 -33.31 17.81
C ALA A 351 -3.67 -32.15 17.58
N PHE A 352 -2.44 -32.46 17.16
CA PHE A 352 -1.36 -31.48 17.03
C PHE A 352 -0.29 -31.91 16.01
N TYR A 353 0.61 -30.98 15.67
CA TYR A 353 1.83 -31.24 14.89
C TYR A 353 3.03 -31.37 15.83
N PRO A 354 3.62 -32.56 16.00
CA PRO A 354 4.90 -32.71 16.69
C PRO A 354 6.03 -32.11 15.85
N TYR A 355 7.09 -31.67 16.52
CA TYR A 355 8.34 -31.25 15.87
C TYR A 355 9.53 -31.58 16.77
N PHE A 356 10.74 -31.49 16.22
CA PHE A 356 11.98 -31.76 16.95
C PHE A 356 12.87 -30.53 16.99
N THR A 357 13.69 -30.45 18.03
CA THR A 357 14.89 -29.61 18.07
C THR A 357 16.07 -30.51 18.38
N CYS A 358 17.12 -30.45 17.57
CA CYS A 358 18.36 -31.19 17.79
C CYS A 358 19.46 -30.24 18.26
N SER A 359 20.25 -30.66 19.23
CA SER A 359 21.42 -29.93 19.73
C SER A 359 22.60 -30.89 19.89
N ASP A 360 23.76 -30.47 19.42
CA ASP A 360 25.02 -31.20 19.56
C ASP A 360 26.00 -30.47 20.50
N GLY A 361 25.52 -29.46 21.23
CA GLY A 361 26.35 -28.61 22.07
C GLY A 361 27.51 -27.98 21.29
N ASN A 362 28.75 -28.34 21.66
CA ASN A 362 29.98 -27.87 21.03
C ASN A 362 30.58 -28.85 19.99
N GLY A 363 29.84 -29.90 19.62
CA GLY A 363 30.27 -30.90 18.65
C GLY A 363 30.26 -30.41 17.20
N SER A 364 30.09 -31.34 16.27
CA SER A 364 30.08 -31.13 14.83
C SER A 364 28.74 -30.63 14.30
N GLY A 365 27.70 -30.60 15.14
CA GLY A 365 26.37 -30.13 14.82
C GLY A 365 25.47 -31.25 14.29
N CYS A 366 24.17 -31.09 14.47
CA CYS A 366 23.17 -32.06 14.00
C CYS A 366 23.12 -32.14 12.48
N ALA A 367 23.29 -33.33 11.91
CA ALA A 367 23.20 -33.60 10.48
C ALA A 367 21.79 -33.99 10.06
N ALA A 368 21.17 -34.93 10.77
CA ALA A 368 19.86 -35.48 10.40
C ALA A 368 19.11 -36.00 11.63
N THR A 369 17.79 -35.84 11.61
CA THR A 369 16.87 -36.47 12.57
C THR A 369 15.98 -37.45 11.81
N TYR A 370 15.86 -38.67 12.29
CA TYR A 370 14.97 -39.70 11.74
C TYR A 370 13.86 -40.01 12.71
N TYR A 371 12.66 -40.26 12.20
CA TYR A 371 11.51 -40.62 13.02
C TYR A 371 10.65 -41.71 12.39
N CYS A 372 9.75 -42.26 13.18
CA CYS A 372 8.62 -43.05 12.74
C CYS A 372 7.45 -42.91 13.72
N LEU A 373 6.23 -43.22 13.24
CA LEU A 373 5.01 -43.23 14.03
C LEU A 373 4.52 -44.67 14.19
N GLY A 374 4.17 -45.04 15.42
CA GLY A 374 3.63 -46.35 15.76
C GLY A 374 4.50 -47.10 16.76
N SER A 375 3.85 -47.96 17.54
CA SER A 375 4.58 -48.73 18.56
C SER A 375 5.56 -49.69 17.90
N GLY A 376 6.77 -49.76 18.45
CA GLY A 376 7.80 -50.68 17.96
C GLY A 376 8.46 -50.32 16.61
N CYS A 377 8.07 -49.21 15.97
CA CYS A 377 8.60 -48.87 14.64
C CYS A 377 10.10 -48.53 14.67
N THR A 378 10.79 -48.76 13.55
CA THR A 378 12.19 -48.35 13.35
C THR A 378 12.22 -46.97 12.66
N PRO A 379 12.87 -45.94 13.25
CA PRO A 379 12.95 -44.62 12.64
C PRO A 379 13.76 -44.65 11.33
N THR A 380 13.10 -44.47 10.20
CA THR A 380 13.72 -44.40 8.87
C THR A 380 13.29 -43.17 8.08
N THR A 381 12.28 -42.43 8.55
CA THR A 381 11.78 -41.24 7.86
C THR A 381 12.62 -40.03 8.24
N LEU A 382 13.23 -39.35 7.26
CA LEU A 382 14.00 -38.13 7.49
C LEU A 382 13.06 -36.98 7.88
N TYR A 383 13.36 -36.32 9.01
CA TYR A 383 12.68 -35.11 9.44
C TYR A 383 13.21 -33.90 8.64
N ALA A 384 12.48 -33.52 7.59
CA ALA A 384 12.83 -32.34 6.80
C ALA A 384 12.25 -31.05 7.39
N ASN A 385 10.93 -31.01 7.66
CA ASN A 385 10.24 -29.81 8.15
C ASN A 385 9.03 -30.10 9.07
N GLN A 386 8.26 -31.16 8.81
CA GLN A 386 7.00 -31.42 9.52
C GLN A 386 6.74 -32.92 9.71
N ILE A 387 6.27 -33.29 10.89
CA ILE A 387 5.73 -34.63 11.20
C ILE A 387 4.22 -34.60 10.91
N PRO A 388 3.61 -35.71 10.39
CA PRO A 388 2.18 -35.77 10.14
C PRO A 388 1.32 -35.31 11.33
N TYR A 389 0.20 -34.64 11.02
CA TYR A 389 -0.77 -34.22 12.02
C TYR A 389 -1.32 -35.43 12.77
N LEU A 390 -1.12 -35.48 14.09
CA LEU A 390 -1.55 -36.60 14.89
C LEU A 390 -3.01 -36.45 15.27
N THR A 391 -3.86 -37.21 14.57
CA THR A 391 -5.29 -37.34 14.89
C THR A 391 -5.60 -38.61 15.67
N ASN A 392 -4.65 -39.50 15.89
CA ASN A 392 -4.82 -40.74 16.65
C ASN A 392 -3.62 -40.93 17.59
N SER A 393 -3.85 -41.59 18.72
CA SER A 393 -2.79 -41.94 19.68
C SER A 393 -1.69 -42.75 18.99
N SER A 394 -0.44 -42.41 19.27
CA SER A 394 0.72 -43.02 18.61
C SER A 394 1.99 -42.84 19.43
N ASP A 395 2.93 -43.77 19.28
CA ASP A 395 4.32 -43.58 19.70
C ASP A 395 5.06 -42.82 18.60
N LEU A 396 5.77 -41.75 18.97
CA LEU A 396 6.74 -41.09 18.12
C LEU A 396 8.15 -41.54 18.54
N ARG A 397 8.81 -42.30 17.68
CA ARG A 397 10.17 -42.78 17.90
C ARG A 397 11.14 -42.03 17.01
N PHE A 398 12.31 -41.66 17.53
CA PHE A 398 13.25 -40.82 16.82
C PHE A 398 14.70 -40.97 17.31
N TYR A 399 15.64 -40.58 16.47
CA TYR A 399 17.05 -40.36 16.82
C TYR A 399 17.67 -39.38 15.82
N SER A 400 18.78 -38.76 16.20
CA SER A 400 19.59 -37.91 15.33
C SER A 400 21.02 -38.39 15.19
N THR A 401 21.63 -37.97 14.08
CA THR A 401 23.06 -38.11 13.80
C THR A 401 23.71 -36.74 13.68
N ASP A 402 24.97 -36.60 14.08
CA ASP A 402 25.75 -35.38 13.86
C ASP A 402 26.47 -35.41 12.50
N ASN A 403 27.20 -34.33 12.17
CA ASN A 403 27.97 -34.21 10.93
C ASN A 403 29.23 -35.10 10.90
N SER A 404 29.60 -35.70 12.03
CA SER A 404 30.72 -36.65 12.15
C SER A 404 30.27 -38.11 12.11
N GLY A 405 28.96 -38.37 12.04
CA GLY A 405 28.34 -39.69 11.98
C GLY A 405 28.01 -40.33 13.33
N ASN A 406 28.20 -39.63 14.46
CA ASN A 406 27.78 -40.15 15.77
C ASN A 406 26.25 -40.12 15.85
N SER A 407 25.66 -41.19 16.38
CA SER A 407 24.21 -41.38 16.44
C SER A 407 23.72 -41.54 17.88
N GLU A 408 22.66 -40.83 18.26
CA GLU A 408 22.05 -41.03 19.57
C GLU A 408 21.23 -42.34 19.60
N ALA A 409 20.95 -42.84 20.81
CA ALA A 409 20.06 -43.98 20.97
C ALA A 409 18.61 -43.59 20.61
N VAL A 410 17.86 -44.52 19.98
CA VAL A 410 16.45 -44.29 19.64
C VAL A 410 15.62 -43.97 20.88
N GLN A 411 15.01 -42.79 20.88
CA GLN A 411 14.06 -42.32 21.88
C GLN A 411 12.63 -42.65 21.47
N THR A 412 11.73 -42.72 22.45
CA THR A 412 10.29 -42.94 22.25
C THR A 412 9.49 -42.00 23.15
N VAL A 413 8.52 -41.30 22.57
CA VAL A 413 7.46 -40.58 23.33
C VAL A 413 6.08 -41.08 22.91
N SER A 414 5.17 -41.21 23.87
CA SER A 414 3.83 -41.77 23.66
C SER A 414 2.77 -40.68 23.80
N TYR A 415 2.01 -40.46 22.74
CA TYR A 415 0.92 -39.49 22.72
C TYR A 415 -0.44 -40.19 22.76
N VAL A 416 -1.29 -39.77 23.69
CA VAL A 416 -2.71 -40.15 23.72
C VAL A 416 -3.50 -38.97 23.14
N ILE A 417 -4.25 -39.20 22.06
CA ILE A 417 -5.10 -38.16 21.46
C ILE A 417 -6.50 -38.27 22.04
N ASP A 418 -6.90 -37.23 22.76
CA ASP A 418 -8.23 -37.10 23.33
C ASP A 418 -9.20 -36.51 22.31
N LYS A 419 -10.30 -37.23 22.09
CA LYS A 419 -11.40 -36.85 21.18
C LYS A 419 -12.74 -36.83 21.89
N THR A 420 -12.76 -37.15 23.18
CA THR A 420 -14.00 -37.35 23.92
C THR A 420 -14.38 -36.00 24.50
N PRO A 421 -15.51 -35.40 24.08
CA PRO A 421 -15.97 -34.19 24.73
C PRO A 421 -16.34 -34.45 26.19
N PRO A 422 -16.25 -33.42 27.05
CA PRO A 422 -16.65 -33.55 28.44
C PRO A 422 -18.17 -33.71 28.56
N VAL A 423 -18.65 -34.01 29.76
CA VAL A 423 -20.08 -34.05 30.08
C VAL A 423 -20.36 -33.11 31.24
N THR A 424 -21.33 -32.21 31.06
CA THR A 424 -21.77 -31.29 32.12
C THR A 424 -23.13 -31.69 32.69
N SER A 425 -23.23 -31.68 34.01
CA SER A 425 -24.46 -31.92 34.77
C SER A 425 -24.93 -30.64 35.46
N ALA A 426 -26.24 -30.48 35.61
CA ALA A 426 -26.86 -29.35 36.31
C ALA A 426 -27.57 -29.83 37.58
N SER A 427 -27.35 -29.12 38.70
CA SER A 427 -28.00 -29.41 39.98
C SER A 427 -28.56 -28.12 40.61
N PRO A 428 -29.85 -28.07 40.99
CA PRO A 428 -30.83 -29.15 40.88
C PRO A 428 -31.27 -29.36 39.42
N SER A 429 -31.80 -30.55 39.09
CA SER A 429 -32.17 -30.91 37.72
C SER A 429 -33.32 -30.04 37.17
N ALA A 430 -33.55 -30.07 35.86
CA ALA A 430 -34.72 -29.43 35.27
C ALA A 430 -36.02 -29.87 35.97
N GLY A 431 -36.95 -28.94 36.17
CA GLY A 431 -38.17 -29.22 36.95
C GLY A 431 -39.01 -27.99 37.24
N THR A 432 -40.09 -28.22 37.99
CA THR A 432 -40.97 -27.16 38.49
C THR A 432 -40.60 -26.82 39.92
N TYR A 433 -40.36 -25.54 40.19
CA TYR A 433 -39.91 -25.05 41.49
C TYR A 433 -40.84 -23.93 41.98
N THR A 434 -41.22 -23.99 43.27
CA THR A 434 -41.99 -22.93 43.93
C THR A 434 -41.10 -21.73 44.26
N GLU A 435 -39.88 -22.00 44.75
CA GLU A 435 -38.83 -21.01 44.97
C GLU A 435 -37.86 -20.91 43.78
N ALA A 436 -37.15 -19.79 43.64
CA ALA A 436 -36.15 -19.60 42.59
C ALA A 436 -34.93 -20.53 42.81
N PRO A 437 -34.73 -21.59 41.99
CA PRO A 437 -33.61 -22.51 42.20
C PRO A 437 -32.27 -21.83 41.84
N VAL A 438 -31.22 -22.23 42.56
CA VAL A 438 -29.83 -21.83 42.29
C VAL A 438 -29.11 -23.03 41.67
N VAL A 439 -28.90 -22.97 40.36
CA VAL A 439 -28.35 -24.06 39.55
C VAL A 439 -26.82 -24.00 39.53
N THR A 440 -26.19 -25.11 39.90
CA THR A 440 -24.75 -25.33 39.80
C THR A 440 -24.48 -26.24 38.60
N LEU A 441 -23.51 -25.87 37.76
CA LEU A 441 -23.01 -26.70 36.66
C LEU A 441 -21.71 -27.40 37.08
N SER A 442 -21.64 -28.71 36.86
CA SER A 442 -20.48 -29.55 37.18
C SER A 442 -20.06 -30.33 35.94
N CYS A 443 -18.86 -30.03 35.44
CA CYS A 443 -18.27 -30.68 34.28
C CYS A 443 -17.36 -31.86 34.70
N SER A 444 -17.40 -32.96 33.95
CA SER A 444 -16.52 -34.11 34.10
C SER A 444 -16.10 -34.65 32.72
N ASP A 445 -14.81 -34.89 32.53
CA ASP A 445 -14.24 -35.38 31.27
C ASP A 445 -13.75 -36.85 31.35
N GLY A 446 -14.07 -37.55 32.45
CA GLY A 446 -13.70 -38.95 32.63
C GLY A 446 -12.19 -39.17 32.52
N SER A 447 -11.77 -39.95 31.53
CA SER A 447 -10.36 -40.26 31.23
C SER A 447 -9.71 -39.31 30.20
N GLY A 448 -10.40 -38.25 29.79
CA GLY A 448 -9.89 -37.24 28.85
C GLY A 448 -8.90 -36.27 29.49
N THR A 449 -8.77 -35.10 28.89
CA THR A 449 -7.84 -34.02 29.30
C THR A 449 -8.36 -33.15 30.43
N GLY A 450 -9.59 -33.37 30.90
CA GLY A 450 -10.22 -32.60 31.96
C GLY A 450 -10.97 -31.39 31.42
N CYS A 451 -11.92 -30.90 32.20
CA CYS A 451 -12.74 -29.75 31.82
C CYS A 451 -11.94 -28.45 31.78
N ASN A 452 -12.14 -27.65 30.74
CA ASN A 452 -11.53 -26.35 30.54
C ASN A 452 -12.51 -25.23 30.91
N GLN A 453 -13.61 -25.13 30.16
CA GLN A 453 -14.51 -23.99 30.27
C GLN A 453 -15.97 -24.40 30.05
N THR A 454 -16.87 -23.91 30.91
CA THR A 454 -18.33 -24.04 30.76
C THR A 454 -18.94 -22.71 30.35
N TYR A 455 -19.83 -22.74 29.37
CA TYR A 455 -20.62 -21.58 28.92
C TYR A 455 -22.11 -21.85 29.11
N TYR A 456 -22.88 -20.81 29.45
CA TYR A 456 -24.33 -20.90 29.58
C TYR A 456 -25.06 -19.68 29.02
N CYS A 457 -26.39 -19.80 28.90
CA CYS A 457 -27.31 -18.68 28.71
C CYS A 457 -28.72 -19.08 29.20
N THR A 458 -29.58 -18.10 29.44
CA THR A 458 -30.99 -18.31 29.80
C THR A 458 -31.93 -17.72 28.75
N GLY A 459 -32.88 -18.51 28.26
CA GLY A 459 -33.88 -18.13 27.25
C GLY A 459 -34.08 -19.23 26.20
N PRO A 460 -35.27 -19.33 25.59
CA PRO A 460 -35.63 -20.46 24.71
C PRO A 460 -34.71 -20.63 23.50
N ASN A 461 -34.18 -19.52 22.96
CA ASN A 461 -33.35 -19.52 21.74
C ASN A 461 -31.98 -18.86 21.95
N CYS A 462 -31.48 -18.81 23.19
CA CYS A 462 -30.19 -18.20 23.46
C CYS A 462 -29.03 -19.13 23.01
N THR A 463 -27.92 -18.52 22.62
CA THR A 463 -26.65 -19.21 22.37
C THR A 463 -25.78 -19.09 23.62
N PRO A 464 -25.30 -20.19 24.22
CA PRO A 464 -24.42 -20.12 25.39
C PRO A 464 -23.17 -19.29 25.10
N ASN A 465 -23.02 -18.16 25.79
CA ASN A 465 -21.92 -17.22 25.60
C ASN A 465 -21.43 -16.61 26.93
N ILE A 466 -22.07 -16.94 28.05
CA ILE A 466 -21.69 -16.46 29.38
C ILE A 466 -20.78 -17.49 30.02
N ASN A 467 -19.58 -17.07 30.44
CA ASN A 467 -18.65 -17.93 31.17
C ASN A 467 -19.21 -18.26 32.56
N TYR A 468 -19.40 -19.55 32.85
CA TYR A 468 -19.89 -20.01 34.14
C TYR A 468 -18.78 -19.95 35.20
N SER A 469 -18.95 -19.06 36.18
CA SER A 469 -18.04 -18.88 37.31
C SER A 469 -18.75 -18.87 38.67
N VAL A 470 -20.07 -18.67 38.68
CA VAL A 470 -20.92 -18.64 39.88
C VAL A 470 -22.25 -19.35 39.61
N PRO A 471 -22.90 -19.94 40.63
CA PRO A 471 -24.20 -20.58 40.48
C PRO A 471 -25.27 -19.64 39.90
N ILE A 472 -26.16 -20.19 39.07
CA ILE A 472 -27.15 -19.45 38.28
C ILE A 472 -28.49 -19.42 39.01
N ARG A 473 -28.99 -18.24 39.37
CA ARG A 473 -30.33 -18.08 39.96
C ARG A 473 -31.40 -17.98 38.89
N ILE A 474 -32.43 -18.83 38.94
CA ILE A 474 -33.56 -18.82 38.01
C ILE A 474 -34.77 -18.11 38.64
N ASN A 475 -34.97 -16.84 38.31
CA ASN A 475 -36.06 -16.04 38.87
C ASN A 475 -37.40 -16.28 38.16
N ASP A 476 -37.40 -16.61 36.87
CA ASP A 476 -38.62 -16.80 36.07
C ASP A 476 -38.58 -18.13 35.31
N THR A 477 -39.73 -18.60 34.83
CA THR A 477 -39.79 -19.76 33.94
C THR A 477 -38.90 -19.51 32.73
N THR A 478 -37.89 -20.35 32.53
CA THR A 478 -36.87 -20.13 31.50
C THR A 478 -36.26 -21.45 31.02
N VAL A 479 -35.48 -21.35 29.94
CA VAL A 479 -34.68 -22.45 29.39
C VAL A 479 -33.22 -22.15 29.69
N LEU A 480 -32.55 -23.03 30.43
CA LEU A 480 -31.12 -22.97 30.66
C LEU A 480 -30.41 -23.79 29.58
N ARG A 481 -29.52 -23.16 28.81
CA ARG A 481 -28.70 -23.82 27.80
C ARG A 481 -27.24 -23.70 28.17
N PHE A 482 -26.47 -24.78 28.04
CA PHE A 482 -25.04 -24.79 28.40
C PHE A 482 -24.25 -25.86 27.65
N TYR A 483 -22.94 -25.66 27.56
CA TYR A 483 -21.99 -26.68 27.13
C TYR A 483 -20.63 -26.39 27.78
N SER A 484 -19.78 -27.41 27.86
CA SER A 484 -18.39 -27.32 28.26
C SER A 484 -17.46 -27.80 27.16
N SER A 485 -16.22 -27.28 27.22
CA SER A 485 -15.08 -27.78 26.47
C SER A 485 -14.07 -28.41 27.42
N ASP A 486 -13.34 -29.42 26.96
CA ASP A 486 -12.18 -29.97 27.67
C ASP A 486 -10.91 -29.15 27.35
N ASN A 487 -9.77 -29.55 27.93
CA ASN A 487 -8.47 -28.93 27.67
C ASN A 487 -7.92 -29.26 26.27
N ALA A 488 -8.52 -30.23 25.57
CA ALA A 488 -8.27 -30.55 24.18
C ALA A 488 -9.18 -29.80 23.19
N TYR A 489 -10.05 -28.93 23.69
CA TYR A 489 -11.06 -28.17 22.94
C TYR A 489 -12.11 -29.03 22.23
N ASN A 490 -12.34 -30.26 22.69
CA ASN A 490 -13.54 -31.00 22.32
C ASN A 490 -14.74 -30.40 23.05
N ASN A 491 -15.77 -30.01 22.29
CA ASN A 491 -16.98 -29.39 22.85
C ASN A 491 -18.09 -30.42 23.00
N GLU A 492 -18.74 -30.45 24.16
CA GLU A 492 -19.95 -31.24 24.32
C GLU A 492 -21.10 -30.62 23.50
N SER A 493 -22.14 -31.41 23.25
CA SER A 493 -23.37 -30.89 22.62
C SER A 493 -24.10 -29.96 23.59
N VAL A 494 -24.73 -28.90 23.08
CA VAL A 494 -25.47 -27.94 23.91
C VAL A 494 -26.62 -28.64 24.64
N ASN A 495 -26.50 -28.73 25.97
CA ASN A 495 -27.56 -29.17 26.86
C ASN A 495 -28.64 -28.09 26.95
N THR A 496 -29.91 -28.51 26.98
CA THR A 496 -31.08 -27.61 27.04
C THR A 496 -32.04 -28.12 28.12
N LEU A 497 -32.21 -27.35 29.19
CA LEU A 497 -32.99 -27.73 30.38
C LEU A 497 -34.10 -26.71 30.64
N ASN A 498 -35.32 -27.19 30.88
CA ASN A 498 -36.48 -26.34 31.18
C ASN A 498 -36.66 -26.20 32.69
N TYR A 499 -36.58 -24.97 33.20
CA TYR A 499 -36.90 -24.63 34.57
C TYR A 499 -38.22 -23.87 34.60
N VAL A 500 -39.21 -24.43 35.29
CA VAL A 500 -40.55 -23.85 35.40
C VAL A 500 -40.72 -23.28 36.80
N ARG A 501 -41.14 -22.02 36.90
CA ARG A 501 -41.65 -21.46 38.16
C ARG A 501 -43.09 -21.95 38.33
N GLY A 502 -43.33 -22.81 39.32
CA GLY A 502 -44.67 -23.25 39.67
C GLY A 502 -45.40 -22.14 40.41
N SER A 503 -46.47 -21.60 39.82
CA SER A 503 -47.33 -20.62 40.48
C SER A 503 -48.20 -21.30 41.53
N GLN A 504 -47.90 -21.14 42.80
CA GLN A 504 -48.95 -21.15 43.81
C GLN A 504 -49.34 -19.68 44.03
N ALA A 505 -50.57 -19.32 43.63
CA ALA A 505 -51.12 -18.00 43.92
C ALA A 505 -51.07 -17.78 45.44
N ARG A 506 -50.18 -16.90 45.91
CA ARG A 506 -50.11 -16.57 47.33
C ARG A 506 -51.05 -15.42 47.64
N THR A 507 -51.47 -15.37 48.89
CA THR A 507 -52.19 -14.22 49.43
C THR A 507 -51.21 -13.35 50.22
N ILE A 508 -51.08 -12.09 49.87
CA ILE A 508 -50.33 -11.06 50.60
C ILE A 508 -51.36 -10.22 51.36
N ASN A 509 -51.35 -10.30 52.68
CA ASN A 509 -52.30 -9.62 53.54
C ASN A 509 -51.84 -8.19 53.84
N VAL A 510 -52.72 -7.21 53.64
CA VAL A 510 -52.45 -5.80 53.98
C VAL A 510 -53.37 -5.41 55.15
N PRO A 511 -52.83 -4.89 56.27
CA PRO A 511 -51.44 -4.47 56.49
C PRO A 511 -50.50 -5.55 57.08
N ALA A 512 -50.98 -6.80 57.28
CA ALA A 512 -50.27 -7.79 58.11
C ALA A 512 -48.91 -8.26 57.55
N ASP A 513 -48.83 -8.52 56.24
CA ASP A 513 -47.61 -8.93 55.56
C ASP A 513 -46.86 -7.72 54.97
N MET A 514 -47.60 -6.69 54.56
CA MET A 514 -47.08 -5.46 53.95
C MET A 514 -47.89 -4.27 54.46
N ALA A 515 -47.21 -3.20 54.89
CA ALA A 515 -47.87 -2.06 55.56
C ALA A 515 -48.84 -1.26 54.67
N THR A 516 -48.64 -1.28 53.35
CA THR A 516 -49.38 -0.49 52.35
C THR A 516 -49.83 -1.37 51.19
N ILE A 517 -50.89 -0.97 50.49
CA ILE A 517 -51.38 -1.68 49.31
C ILE A 517 -50.32 -1.68 48.20
N GLN A 518 -49.64 -0.55 47.95
CA GLN A 518 -48.62 -0.49 46.90
C GLN A 518 -47.44 -1.44 47.16
N ALA A 519 -46.90 -1.47 48.39
CA ALA A 519 -45.82 -2.40 48.73
C ALA A 519 -46.21 -3.88 48.53
N ALA A 520 -47.47 -4.23 48.78
CA ALA A 520 -47.97 -5.56 48.49
C ALA A 520 -48.04 -5.85 46.98
N ILE A 521 -48.48 -4.89 46.18
CA ILE A 521 -48.45 -4.97 44.72
C ILE A 521 -47.02 -5.11 44.22
N ASP A 522 -46.08 -4.32 44.73
CA ASP A 522 -44.66 -4.35 44.34
C ASP A 522 -44.04 -5.73 44.64
N ALA A 523 -44.38 -6.31 45.78
CA ALA A 523 -43.94 -7.63 46.17
C ALA A 523 -44.59 -8.75 45.35
N ALA A 524 -45.83 -8.57 44.87
CA ALA A 524 -46.63 -9.59 44.19
C ALA A 524 -46.03 -10.07 42.85
N TYR A 525 -46.22 -11.34 42.54
CA TYR A 525 -46.00 -11.94 41.22
C TYR A 525 -47.35 -12.17 40.52
N ASN A 526 -47.34 -12.33 39.19
CA ASN A 526 -48.55 -12.66 38.45
C ASN A 526 -49.25 -13.90 39.03
N GLY A 527 -50.57 -13.80 39.23
CA GLY A 527 -51.40 -14.83 39.86
C GLY A 527 -51.62 -14.64 41.37
N ASP A 528 -50.87 -13.76 42.03
CA ASP A 528 -51.04 -13.49 43.47
C ASP A 528 -52.31 -12.69 43.78
N THR A 529 -52.74 -12.79 45.04
CA THR A 529 -53.82 -12.00 45.62
C THR A 529 -53.26 -11.04 46.67
N VAL A 530 -53.49 -9.74 46.51
CA VAL A 530 -53.32 -8.73 47.56
C VAL A 530 -54.66 -8.60 48.30
N LEU A 531 -54.75 -9.16 49.50
CA LEU A 531 -55.96 -9.18 50.32
C LEU A 531 -55.89 -8.06 51.37
N VAL A 532 -56.76 -7.06 51.23
CA VAL A 532 -56.72 -5.84 52.03
C VAL A 532 -57.76 -5.87 53.14
N ALA A 533 -57.34 -5.66 54.39
CA ALA A 533 -58.20 -5.58 55.56
C ALA A 533 -59.02 -4.27 55.59
N PRO A 534 -60.21 -4.26 56.22
CA PRO A 534 -60.97 -3.03 56.49
C PRO A 534 -60.11 -1.89 57.03
N GLY A 535 -60.26 -0.69 56.48
CA GLY A 535 -59.45 0.47 56.82
C GLY A 535 -59.54 1.60 55.79
N THR A 536 -58.92 2.73 56.10
CA THR A 536 -58.69 3.83 55.14
C THR A 536 -57.21 3.90 54.81
N TYR A 537 -56.89 3.68 53.54
CA TYR A 537 -55.53 3.67 52.99
C TYR A 537 -55.33 4.95 52.18
N LEU A 538 -54.46 5.83 52.66
CA LEU A 538 -54.11 7.08 52.00
C LEU A 538 -53.02 6.82 50.96
N GLU A 539 -53.40 6.36 49.77
CA GLU A 539 -52.49 5.86 48.74
C GLU A 539 -53.00 6.19 47.32
N ASN A 540 -52.07 6.24 46.38
CA ASN A 540 -52.33 6.17 44.94
C ASN A 540 -51.60 4.94 44.41
N ILE A 541 -52.33 3.93 43.92
CA ILE A 541 -51.75 2.61 43.59
C ILE A 541 -51.61 2.39 42.08
N ASP A 542 -50.56 1.67 41.67
CA ASP A 542 -50.26 1.23 40.31
C ASP A 542 -49.97 -0.28 40.29
N PHE A 543 -50.62 -1.00 39.37
CA PHE A 543 -50.48 -2.45 39.21
C PHE A 543 -49.21 -2.88 38.47
N HIS A 544 -48.49 -1.95 37.83
CA HIS A 544 -47.23 -2.22 37.13
C HIS A 544 -47.30 -3.35 36.09
N GLY A 545 -48.45 -3.51 35.42
CA GLY A 545 -48.65 -4.53 34.38
C GLY A 545 -48.86 -5.94 34.94
N LYS A 546 -49.04 -6.08 36.26
CA LYS A 546 -49.16 -7.38 36.92
C LYS A 546 -50.58 -7.92 36.84
N ASN A 547 -50.70 -9.19 36.44
CA ASN A 547 -51.94 -9.96 36.44
C ASN A 547 -52.24 -10.51 37.84
N ILE A 548 -52.61 -9.63 38.76
CA ILE A 548 -52.88 -9.95 40.18
C ILE A 548 -54.31 -9.57 40.57
N THR A 549 -54.82 -10.19 41.65
CA THR A 549 -56.09 -9.78 42.27
C THR A 549 -55.80 -8.88 43.47
N VAL A 550 -56.18 -7.61 43.41
CA VAL A 550 -56.23 -6.72 44.57
C VAL A 550 -57.68 -6.66 45.03
N THR A 551 -57.96 -7.22 46.21
CA THR A 551 -59.34 -7.36 46.71
C THR A 551 -59.45 -7.02 48.19
N SER A 552 -60.59 -6.43 48.54
CA SER A 552 -60.96 -6.13 49.92
C SER A 552 -61.57 -7.35 50.63
N SER A 553 -61.06 -7.67 51.81
CA SER A 553 -61.64 -8.68 52.70
C SER A 553 -62.93 -8.24 53.40
N GLY A 554 -63.19 -6.92 53.48
CA GLY A 554 -64.38 -6.34 54.12
C GLY A 554 -65.43 -5.77 53.15
N GLY A 555 -65.16 -5.84 51.85
CA GLY A 555 -65.96 -5.19 50.81
C GLY A 555 -65.83 -3.66 50.79
N ALA A 556 -66.55 -3.02 49.87
CA ALA A 556 -66.35 -1.61 49.54
C ALA A 556 -66.82 -0.65 50.63
N ASP A 557 -67.68 -1.09 51.55
CA ASP A 557 -68.15 -0.28 52.68
C ASP A 557 -67.12 -0.14 53.80
N ALA A 558 -66.20 -1.10 53.91
CA ALA A 558 -65.26 -1.19 55.01
C ALA A 558 -63.81 -0.83 54.63
N THR A 559 -63.49 -0.85 53.33
CA THR A 559 -62.12 -0.66 52.84
C THR A 559 -62.06 0.48 51.82
N ILE A 560 -61.38 1.55 52.20
CA ILE A 560 -61.32 2.82 51.46
C ILE A 560 -59.90 3.04 50.98
N ILE A 561 -59.73 3.29 49.68
CA ILE A 561 -58.52 3.89 49.10
C ILE A 561 -58.82 5.36 48.85
N ASP A 562 -58.11 6.24 49.56
CA ASP A 562 -58.30 7.68 49.55
C ASP A 562 -57.11 8.34 48.85
N GLY A 563 -57.34 8.89 47.65
CA GLY A 563 -56.28 9.50 46.83
C GLY A 563 -55.83 10.88 47.30
N ASN A 564 -56.35 11.38 48.43
CA ASN A 564 -55.93 12.65 49.05
C ASN A 564 -55.94 13.87 48.12
N ARG A 565 -56.82 13.89 47.12
CA ARG A 565 -56.92 14.91 46.07
C ARG A 565 -55.65 15.06 45.25
N ASN A 566 -54.94 13.97 45.03
CA ASN A 566 -53.69 13.95 44.28
C ASN A 566 -53.72 12.85 43.21
N GLY A 567 -53.96 13.22 41.95
CA GLY A 567 -53.94 12.28 40.83
C GLY A 567 -55.05 11.23 40.87
N SER A 568 -54.88 10.18 40.06
CA SER A 568 -55.76 9.01 40.03
C SER A 568 -55.54 8.14 41.26
N VAL A 569 -56.60 7.70 41.92
CA VAL A 569 -56.48 6.82 43.11
C VAL A 569 -55.92 5.46 42.71
N VAL A 570 -56.34 4.92 41.56
CA VAL A 570 -55.84 3.65 41.00
C VAL A 570 -55.43 3.84 39.55
N SER A 571 -54.24 3.36 39.20
CA SER A 571 -53.66 3.40 37.86
C SER A 571 -53.43 1.98 37.32
N LEU A 572 -53.89 1.74 36.09
CA LEU A 572 -53.79 0.49 35.34
C LEU A 572 -53.31 0.85 33.92
N VAL A 573 -52.00 1.09 33.78
CA VAL A 573 -51.42 1.81 32.64
C VAL A 573 -50.26 1.08 31.94
N SER A 574 -49.93 -0.13 32.38
CA SER A 574 -48.71 -0.85 31.99
C SER A 574 -48.99 -2.18 31.26
N GLY A 575 -50.17 -2.31 30.64
CA GLY A 575 -50.55 -3.48 29.84
C GLY A 575 -51.28 -4.55 30.64
N GLU A 576 -51.93 -4.18 31.74
CA GLU A 576 -52.71 -5.08 32.59
C GLU A 576 -53.80 -5.80 31.78
N THR A 577 -53.93 -7.12 31.95
CA THR A 577 -54.97 -7.91 31.28
C THR A 577 -56.20 -8.07 32.16
N ARG A 578 -57.25 -8.77 31.68
CA ARG A 578 -58.47 -9.07 32.46
C ARG A 578 -58.21 -9.85 33.75
N ALA A 579 -57.04 -10.50 33.85
CA ALA A 579 -56.58 -11.18 35.06
C ALA A 579 -56.07 -10.20 36.15
N SER A 580 -55.90 -8.92 35.83
CA SER A 580 -55.67 -7.86 36.81
C SER A 580 -57.03 -7.41 37.35
N VAL A 581 -57.31 -7.75 38.61
CA VAL A 581 -58.63 -7.58 39.21
C VAL A 581 -58.56 -6.57 40.34
N LEU A 582 -59.39 -5.52 40.26
CA LEU A 582 -59.64 -4.58 41.35
C LEU A 582 -61.06 -4.80 41.90
N ASP A 583 -61.15 -5.28 43.14
CA ASP A 583 -62.41 -5.78 43.70
C ASP A 583 -62.73 -5.28 45.11
N GLY A 584 -63.91 -4.70 45.29
CA GLY A 584 -64.48 -4.46 46.61
C GLY A 584 -63.95 -3.25 47.38
N PHE A 585 -63.54 -2.16 46.71
CA PHE A 585 -63.04 -0.95 47.38
C PHE A 585 -63.98 0.25 47.28
N SER A 586 -63.99 1.10 48.30
CA SER A 586 -64.38 2.51 48.17
C SER A 586 -63.21 3.32 47.66
N ILE A 587 -63.35 3.96 46.50
CA ILE A 587 -62.30 4.71 45.82
C ILE A 587 -62.73 6.17 45.75
N ARG A 588 -62.04 7.04 46.49
CA ARG A 588 -62.51 8.43 46.67
C ARG A 588 -61.39 9.46 46.70
N ASN A 589 -61.83 10.72 46.61
CA ASN A 589 -61.00 11.91 46.71
C ASN A 589 -59.82 11.91 45.71
N GLY A 590 -59.90 11.22 44.58
CA GLY A 590 -58.94 11.41 43.50
C GLY A 590 -59.13 12.77 42.82
N SER A 591 -58.04 13.36 42.34
CA SER A 591 -58.06 14.65 41.64
C SER A 591 -56.96 14.67 40.57
N ALA A 592 -57.29 14.23 39.36
CA ALA A 592 -56.34 14.11 38.26
C ALA A 592 -56.57 15.16 37.17
N SER A 593 -55.50 15.79 36.69
CA SER A 593 -55.54 16.57 35.45
C SER A 593 -55.27 15.64 34.27
N TYR A 594 -56.03 15.80 33.19
CA TYR A 594 -55.93 15.03 31.94
C TYR A 594 -56.26 13.52 32.01
N ASN A 595 -56.62 12.98 33.18
CA ASN A 595 -56.94 11.56 33.41
C ASN A 595 -58.21 11.42 34.28
N GLY A 596 -58.56 10.16 34.61
CA GLY A 596 -59.66 9.86 35.52
C GLY A 596 -59.30 10.08 36.98
N GLY A 597 -60.20 10.70 37.74
CA GLY A 597 -59.96 11.02 39.15
C GLY A 597 -59.90 9.77 40.02
N GLY A 598 -60.90 8.88 39.92
CA GLY A 598 -60.93 7.66 40.72
C GLY A 598 -59.99 6.59 40.17
N ILE A 599 -60.28 6.10 38.97
CA ILE A 599 -59.52 5.02 38.32
C ILE A 599 -59.12 5.45 36.91
N TYR A 600 -57.84 5.29 36.56
CA TYR A 600 -57.33 5.51 35.22
C TYR A 600 -56.83 4.21 34.59
N VAL A 601 -57.36 3.89 33.42
CA VAL A 601 -56.99 2.72 32.61
C VAL A 601 -56.36 3.22 31.30
N GLY A 602 -55.06 2.99 31.11
CA GLY A 602 -54.32 3.39 29.92
C GLY A 602 -53.77 2.17 29.17
N ASN A 603 -54.14 1.99 27.91
CA ASN A 603 -53.68 0.90 27.05
C ASN A 603 -53.76 -0.50 27.71
N SER A 604 -54.77 -0.71 28.55
CA SER A 604 -54.89 -1.88 29.44
C SER A 604 -56.33 -2.37 29.50
N SER A 605 -56.53 -3.64 29.86
CA SER A 605 -57.85 -4.30 29.85
C SER A 605 -58.18 -5.03 31.17
N PRO A 606 -58.14 -4.35 32.33
CA PRO A 606 -58.37 -4.95 33.65
C PRO A 606 -59.84 -5.32 33.92
N THR A 607 -60.06 -6.08 34.99
CA THR A 607 -61.37 -6.29 35.61
C THR A 607 -61.56 -5.32 36.77
N ILE A 608 -62.59 -4.47 36.72
CA ILE A 608 -62.96 -3.54 37.79
C ILE A 608 -64.37 -3.90 38.28
N THR A 609 -64.48 -4.42 39.50
CA THR A 609 -65.74 -5.01 39.99
C THR A 609 -66.06 -4.71 41.46
N ASN A 610 -67.34 -4.62 41.79
CA ASN A 610 -67.85 -4.45 43.17
C ASN A 610 -67.28 -3.23 43.93
N ASN A 611 -66.80 -2.22 43.22
CA ASN A 611 -66.23 -1.01 43.84
C ASN A 611 -67.29 0.09 44.00
N LYS A 612 -67.07 0.98 44.98
CA LYS A 612 -67.77 2.26 45.13
C LYS A 612 -66.82 3.38 44.73
N VAL A 613 -67.00 3.96 43.55
CA VAL A 613 -66.15 5.04 43.03
C VAL A 613 -66.87 6.37 43.19
N TYR A 614 -66.44 7.20 44.14
CA TYR A 614 -67.18 8.43 44.48
C TYR A 614 -66.35 9.61 44.95
N GLY A 615 -66.87 10.82 44.77
CA GLY A 615 -66.22 12.05 45.23
C GLY A 615 -64.88 12.33 44.53
N ASN A 616 -64.68 11.78 43.33
CA ASN A 616 -63.46 11.97 42.55
C ASN A 616 -63.64 13.06 41.50
N THR A 617 -62.54 13.74 41.16
CA THR A 617 -62.50 14.78 40.14
C THR A 617 -61.46 14.46 39.07
N GLY A 618 -61.82 14.54 37.79
CA GLY A 618 -60.84 14.40 36.71
C GLY A 618 -61.36 14.89 35.37
N ASP A 619 -60.48 15.40 34.50
CA ASP A 619 -60.88 16.03 33.24
C ASP A 619 -61.62 15.06 32.31
N PHE A 620 -61.16 13.80 32.24
CA PHE A 620 -61.81 12.72 31.50
C PHE A 620 -62.14 11.61 32.49
N GLY A 621 -63.42 11.34 32.75
CA GLY A 621 -63.83 10.25 33.63
C GLY A 621 -63.66 10.60 35.10
N GLY A 622 -64.52 11.43 35.67
CA GLY A 622 -64.41 11.84 37.07
C GLY A 622 -64.26 10.64 38.02
N GLY A 623 -65.08 9.62 37.81
CA GLY A 623 -64.96 8.32 38.48
C GLY A 623 -63.94 7.40 37.79
N ILE A 624 -64.22 6.94 36.58
CA ILE A 624 -63.38 5.99 35.83
C ILE A 624 -63.08 6.54 34.44
N ALA A 625 -61.82 6.49 34.03
CA ALA A 625 -61.39 6.87 32.69
C ALA A 625 -60.66 5.73 32.02
N VAL A 626 -61.00 5.48 30.76
CA VAL A 626 -60.36 4.48 29.91
C VAL A 626 -59.84 5.15 28.66
N TYR A 627 -58.55 4.94 28.40
CA TYR A 627 -57.85 5.46 27.24
C TYR A 627 -57.14 4.31 26.51
N PHE A 628 -57.57 3.98 25.30
CA PHE A 628 -57.02 2.87 24.49
C PHE A 628 -57.05 1.49 25.16
N GLY A 629 -57.92 1.29 26.15
CA GLY A 629 -58.10 0.03 26.89
C GLY A 629 -59.46 -0.63 26.64
N SER A 630 -59.59 -1.91 27.01
CA SER A 630 -60.84 -2.67 26.90
C SER A 630 -61.19 -3.41 28.20
N PRO A 631 -61.38 -2.68 29.32
CA PRO A 631 -61.66 -3.27 30.62
C PRO A 631 -63.05 -3.92 30.71
N SER A 632 -63.23 -4.80 31.69
CA SER A 632 -64.54 -5.27 32.17
C SER A 632 -64.91 -4.50 33.44
N ILE A 633 -65.78 -3.50 33.30
CA ILE A 633 -66.28 -2.65 34.39
C ILE A 633 -67.66 -3.16 34.76
N ARG A 634 -67.80 -3.83 35.90
CA ARG A 634 -69.08 -4.44 36.29
C ARG A 634 -69.44 -4.36 37.76
N ASN A 635 -70.73 -4.32 38.06
CA ASN A 635 -71.25 -4.34 39.45
C ASN A 635 -70.66 -3.24 40.35
N ASN A 636 -70.25 -2.11 39.78
CA ASN A 636 -69.73 -0.97 40.55
C ASN A 636 -70.84 0.05 40.84
N SER A 637 -70.68 0.81 41.92
CA SER A 637 -71.48 1.99 42.22
C SER A 637 -70.63 3.24 41.99
N ILE A 638 -70.95 4.03 40.97
CA ILE A 638 -70.14 5.16 40.52
C ILE A 638 -70.97 6.43 40.68
N TYR A 639 -70.65 7.26 41.67
CA TYR A 639 -71.53 8.38 42.04
C TYR A 639 -70.80 9.59 42.61
N GLN A 640 -71.41 10.78 42.51
CA GLN A 640 -70.84 12.03 43.05
C GLN A 640 -69.43 12.35 42.53
N ASN A 641 -69.11 11.90 41.33
CA ASN A 641 -67.85 12.25 40.66
C ASN A 641 -68.05 13.44 39.72
N SER A 642 -66.98 14.20 39.49
CA SER A 642 -66.98 15.39 38.65
C SER A 642 -65.92 15.27 37.55
N GLY A 643 -66.26 15.61 36.31
CA GLY A 643 -65.27 15.72 35.24
C GLY A 643 -65.70 16.61 34.09
N ASP A 644 -64.87 16.80 33.07
CA ASP A 644 -65.28 17.55 31.87
C ASP A 644 -66.01 16.64 30.88
N TRP A 645 -65.55 15.40 30.76
CA TRP A 645 -66.14 14.36 29.91
C TRP A 645 -66.38 13.10 30.73
N GLY A 646 -67.63 12.64 30.85
CA GLY A 646 -67.94 11.41 31.58
C GLY A 646 -67.78 11.60 33.08
N GLY A 647 -68.73 12.24 33.75
CA GLY A 647 -68.62 12.48 35.20
C GLY A 647 -68.44 11.17 35.98
N GLY A 648 -69.21 10.14 35.62
CA GLY A 648 -69.03 8.78 36.12
C GLY A 648 -67.94 8.03 35.38
N ILE A 649 -68.16 7.75 34.08
CA ILE A 649 -67.23 6.98 33.23
C ILE A 649 -66.92 7.75 31.94
N SER A 650 -65.66 7.81 31.55
CA SER A 650 -65.24 8.23 30.20
C SER A 650 -64.52 7.09 29.50
N LEU A 651 -64.99 6.71 28.31
CA LEU A 651 -64.34 5.72 27.45
C LEU A 651 -63.84 6.39 26.18
N THR A 652 -62.52 6.38 25.98
CA THR A 652 -61.86 6.98 24.82
C THR A 652 -60.95 5.97 24.11
N GLY A 653 -61.11 5.82 22.79
CA GLY A 653 -60.14 5.11 21.94
C GLY A 653 -60.03 3.60 22.14
N SER A 654 -61.02 2.92 22.71
CA SER A 654 -60.95 1.46 23.00
C SER A 654 -60.44 0.66 21.79
N THR A 655 -59.43 -0.19 22.02
CA THR A 655 -58.77 -0.99 20.98
C THR A 655 -59.57 -2.25 20.62
N THR A 656 -60.41 -2.74 21.54
CA THR A 656 -61.40 -3.83 21.35
C THR A 656 -62.71 -3.50 22.10
N VAL A 657 -63.44 -4.48 22.66
CA VAL A 657 -64.73 -4.28 23.35
C VAL A 657 -64.52 -4.05 24.85
N ALA A 658 -64.75 -2.81 25.31
CA ALA A 658 -64.90 -2.52 26.74
C ALA A 658 -66.31 -2.92 27.22
N GLU A 659 -66.41 -3.64 28.33
CA GLU A 659 -67.69 -4.08 28.90
C GLU A 659 -68.09 -3.19 30.07
N VAL A 660 -69.26 -2.57 30.01
CA VAL A 660 -69.84 -1.80 31.11
C VAL A 660 -71.19 -2.40 31.49
N THR A 661 -71.22 -3.31 32.47
CA THR A 661 -72.41 -4.13 32.77
C THR A 661 -72.77 -4.13 34.26
N GLY A 662 -74.06 -4.07 34.60
CA GLY A 662 -74.51 -4.17 36.01
C GLY A 662 -74.04 -3.04 36.95
N ASN A 663 -73.57 -1.91 36.41
CA ASN A 663 -73.13 -0.76 37.22
C ASN A 663 -74.31 0.17 37.57
N SER A 664 -74.26 0.77 38.76
CA SER A 664 -75.15 1.87 39.16
C SER A 664 -74.40 3.20 39.05
N ILE A 665 -74.84 4.08 38.14
CA ILE A 665 -74.14 5.34 37.82
C ILE A 665 -75.10 6.51 38.03
N TYR A 666 -74.90 7.29 39.09
CA TYR A 666 -75.85 8.33 39.50
C TYR A 666 -75.17 9.53 40.16
N GLN A 667 -75.81 10.70 40.16
CA GLN A 667 -75.29 11.92 40.82
C GLN A 667 -73.88 12.37 40.36
N ASN A 668 -73.44 11.95 39.18
CA ASN A 668 -72.18 12.40 38.59
C ASN A 668 -72.40 13.66 37.75
N ARG A 669 -71.42 14.55 37.72
CA ARG A 669 -71.48 15.83 37.00
C ARG A 669 -70.39 15.90 35.95
N ALA A 670 -70.74 16.28 34.73
CA ALA A 670 -69.75 16.69 33.74
C ALA A 670 -70.29 17.71 32.74
N SER A 671 -69.39 18.40 32.05
CA SER A 671 -69.72 19.28 30.93
C SER A 671 -70.30 18.48 29.76
N ASN A 672 -69.78 17.26 29.53
CA ASN A 672 -70.26 16.34 28.49
C ASN A 672 -70.47 14.94 29.09
N GLY A 673 -71.72 14.48 29.14
CA GLY A 673 -72.08 13.14 29.62
C GLY A 673 -71.87 12.96 31.13
N GLY A 674 -72.84 13.39 31.96
CA GLY A 674 -72.73 13.28 33.42
C GLY A 674 -72.52 11.85 33.92
N GLY A 675 -73.26 10.87 33.38
CA GLY A 675 -73.10 9.46 33.71
C GLY A 675 -71.94 8.80 32.95
N ILE A 676 -72.07 8.69 31.63
CA ILE A 676 -71.07 8.08 30.74
C ILE A 676 -70.81 9.02 29.55
N SER A 677 -69.54 9.15 29.14
CA SER A 677 -69.12 9.74 27.87
C SER A 677 -68.34 8.72 27.05
N LEU A 678 -68.63 8.63 25.74
CA LEU A 678 -68.00 7.71 24.79
C LEU A 678 -67.40 8.50 23.63
N TRP A 679 -66.11 8.34 23.36
CA TRP A 679 -65.44 8.99 22.22
C TRP A 679 -64.48 8.03 21.52
N ALA A 680 -64.75 7.70 20.26
CA ALA A 680 -63.97 6.70 19.50
C ALA A 680 -63.80 5.36 20.26
N ALA A 681 -64.81 4.95 21.03
CA ALA A 681 -64.73 3.86 22.00
C ALA A 681 -64.90 2.45 21.40
N GLY A 682 -64.51 2.24 20.13
CA GLY A 682 -64.63 0.95 19.43
C GLY A 682 -66.05 0.62 18.92
N ASN A 683 -66.19 -0.54 18.29
CA ASN A 683 -67.45 -1.16 17.82
C ASN A 683 -67.76 -2.40 18.66
#